data_AF-A0A2K5XI54-F1
#
_entry.id   AF-A0A2K5XI54-F1
#
_cell.length_a   1.000
_cell.length_b   1.000
_cell.length_c   1.000
_cell.angle_alpha   90.00
_cell.angle_beta   90.00
_cell.angle_gamma   90.00
#
_symmetry.space_group_name_H-M   'P 1'
#
loop_
_entity.id
_entity.type
_entity.pdbx_description
1 polymer ?
#
loop_
_entity_poly.entity_id
_entity_poly.type
_entity_poly.pdbx_seq_one_letter_code
_entity_poly.pdbx_strand_id
1 'polypeptide(L)'
;PQQPSQEKFYSMAAQIKLLLEIPEKIWSSMEASQYLHATQLYLLCCHLHNLLQLDSSSSRYSPVLSRFPILIRQVAAASHFRSTILHESKMLLKCQAVSDQAVAEALCSIMLLEESSPRQALTDFLLARKATIQKLLNQPHHGAGIKAQICSLVELLATTLKQAHALFYTLPEGLLPDPALPCGLLFSTLETITGQHPAGKGTGVLQEEMKLCSWFKHLPAPIVEFQPTLRTLAHPISQEYLKDTLQKWIHMCNEDIKNGVTNLLMYVKSMKGLAGIRDAMWELLTNESANHSWDVLCRRLLEKPLLFWEDMMQQLFLDRLQTLTKEGFDSISSSSKELLVSALQELESSTSNSPSNKHIHFEYNMSLFLWSESPNDLPSDAAWVNVANRGQFASSGLSMKAQAISPCVQNFCSALDSKLKVKLDDLLAYLPSDDSSLPKDVSPTQAKSSAFDRYADAGTVQEMLRTQSVACIKHIVDCIRAELQSIEEGVQGQQDALNSAMLHSVLFMARLCQSLGELCPHLKQCILGKSESSEKPAREFRALRKQGKVKTQEIIPTQAKWQEVKEVLLQQSVMGYRVWSTAVVKVLIHGFTQSLLLDDAGSVLATATSWDELEIQEEAESGSSVTSKIRLPAQPSWYVQSFLFSLCQEVNRVGGHALPKVTLQEMLKSCMVQVVAAYEKLSEEKQSKKEGAFPVTQNRALQLLYDLRYLNIVLTAKADEVKSGRSKPDSRIEKVTDHLEALIDPFDLDVFTPHLNSNLHRLVQRTSVLFGLVTGTENQLAPRSSTFNSQEPHNILPLASSQIRFGLLPLSMTSTRKAKSTRNVETKAQDANC
;
A
#
# COMPACT_ATOMS: atom_id res chain seq x y z
N PRO A 1 -103.70 -14.78 -10.27
CA PRO A 1 -102.50 -15.20 -11.05
C PRO A 1 -102.37 -14.38 -12.34
N GLN A 2 -101.72 -13.21 -12.27
CA GLN A 2 -101.24 -12.50 -13.46
C GLN A 2 -99.81 -13.01 -13.71
N GLN A 3 -99.54 -13.54 -14.91
CA GLN A 3 -98.20 -13.97 -15.29
C GLN A 3 -97.25 -12.76 -15.24
N PRO A 4 -96.11 -12.82 -14.52
CA PRO A 4 -95.05 -11.85 -14.73
C PRO A 4 -94.59 -11.98 -16.20
N SER A 5 -94.47 -10.85 -16.89
CA SER A 5 -93.97 -10.79 -18.27
C SER A 5 -92.71 -11.66 -18.40
N GLN A 6 -92.69 -12.59 -19.37
CA GLN A 6 -91.61 -13.57 -19.57
C GLN A 6 -90.20 -12.93 -19.52
N GLU A 7 -90.08 -11.70 -19.99
CA GLU A 7 -88.87 -10.88 -19.92
C GLU A 7 -88.33 -10.67 -18.49
N LYS A 8 -89.20 -10.46 -17.49
CA LYS A 8 -88.79 -10.30 -16.09
C LYS A 8 -88.25 -11.59 -15.49
N PHE A 9 -88.80 -12.74 -15.90
CA PHE A 9 -88.31 -14.05 -15.46
C PHE A 9 -86.95 -14.38 -16.09
N TYR A 10 -86.79 -14.18 -17.40
CA TYR A 10 -85.51 -14.38 -18.09
C TYR A 10 -84.43 -13.41 -17.59
N SER A 11 -84.81 -12.18 -17.27
CA SER A 11 -83.91 -11.18 -16.68
C SER A 11 -83.42 -11.59 -15.28
N MET A 12 -84.32 -12.05 -14.41
CA MET A 12 -83.97 -12.53 -13.09
C MET A 12 -83.11 -13.82 -13.15
N ALA A 13 -83.42 -14.74 -14.06
CA ALA A 13 -82.62 -15.95 -14.26
C ALA A 13 -81.20 -15.64 -14.78
N ALA A 14 -81.08 -14.66 -15.69
CA ALA A 14 -79.79 -14.16 -16.18
C ALA A 14 -78.95 -13.53 -15.06
N GLN A 15 -79.56 -12.74 -14.18
CA GLN A 15 -78.90 -12.15 -13.01
C GLN A 15 -78.43 -13.19 -11.99
N ILE A 16 -79.25 -14.20 -11.70
CA ILE A 16 -78.88 -15.30 -10.78
C ILE A 16 -77.74 -16.12 -11.37
N LYS A 17 -77.79 -16.42 -12.68
CA LYS A 17 -76.71 -17.14 -13.36
C LYS A 17 -75.40 -16.36 -13.31
N LEU A 18 -75.44 -15.06 -13.61
CA LEU A 18 -74.26 -14.19 -13.52
C LEU A 18 -73.68 -14.17 -12.10
N LEU A 19 -74.53 -14.10 -11.07
CA LEU A 19 -74.08 -14.12 -9.66
C LEU A 19 -73.40 -15.44 -9.27
N LEU A 20 -73.79 -16.57 -9.86
CA LEU A 20 -73.16 -17.88 -9.62
C LEU A 20 -71.81 -18.03 -10.34
N GLU A 21 -71.64 -17.39 -11.51
CA GLU A 21 -70.40 -17.46 -12.31
C GLU A 21 -69.32 -16.45 -11.87
N ILE A 22 -69.71 -15.33 -11.24
CA ILE A 22 -68.77 -14.28 -10.81
C ILE A 22 -67.66 -14.78 -9.86
N PRO A 23 -67.92 -15.58 -8.80
CA PRO A 23 -66.87 -16.07 -7.91
C PRO A 23 -65.75 -16.83 -8.63
N GLU A 24 -66.08 -17.70 -9.58
CA GLU A 24 -65.09 -18.44 -10.38
C GLU A 24 -64.28 -17.51 -11.28
N LYS A 25 -64.94 -16.50 -11.87
CA LYS A 25 -64.27 -15.49 -12.71
C LYS A 25 -63.40 -14.51 -11.93
N ILE A 26 -63.77 -14.17 -10.70
CA ILE A 26 -62.89 -13.42 -9.79
C ILE A 26 -61.64 -14.24 -9.52
N TRP A 27 -61.78 -15.53 -9.21
CA TRP A 27 -60.63 -16.41 -8.98
C TRP A 27 -59.71 -16.53 -10.20
N SER A 28 -60.26 -16.78 -11.40
CA SER A 28 -59.45 -16.87 -12.62
C SER A 28 -58.72 -15.56 -12.95
N SER A 29 -59.35 -14.42 -12.67
CA SER A 29 -58.74 -13.10 -12.87
C SER A 29 -57.61 -12.84 -11.87
N MET A 30 -57.74 -13.34 -10.64
CA MET A 30 -56.69 -13.28 -9.63
C MET A 30 -55.49 -14.16 -9.99
N GLU A 31 -55.72 -15.38 -10.49
CA GLU A 31 -54.65 -16.27 -11.00
C GLU A 31 -53.92 -15.65 -12.20
N ALA A 32 -54.65 -14.92 -13.06
CA ALA A 32 -54.08 -14.18 -14.18
C ALA A 32 -53.42 -12.84 -13.79
N SER A 33 -53.34 -12.49 -12.49
CA SER A 33 -52.81 -11.22 -11.95
C SER A 33 -53.55 -9.95 -12.40
N GLN A 34 -54.80 -10.08 -12.87
CA GLN A 34 -55.66 -8.97 -13.32
C GLN A 34 -56.55 -8.47 -12.17
N TYR A 35 -55.94 -7.84 -11.16
CA TYR A 35 -56.63 -7.43 -9.92
C TYR A 35 -57.73 -6.38 -10.13
N LEU A 36 -57.58 -5.51 -11.13
CA LEU A 36 -58.58 -4.51 -11.46
C LEU A 36 -59.85 -5.14 -12.00
N HIS A 37 -59.72 -6.11 -12.90
CA HIS A 37 -60.85 -6.83 -13.45
C HIS A 37 -61.58 -7.64 -12.36
N ALA A 38 -60.82 -8.30 -11.48
CA ALA A 38 -61.36 -8.97 -10.29
C ALA A 38 -62.13 -8.00 -9.38
N THR A 39 -61.62 -6.78 -9.19
CA THR A 39 -62.28 -5.72 -8.41
C THR A 39 -63.58 -5.25 -9.06
N GLN A 40 -63.59 -5.05 -10.37
CA GLN A 40 -64.80 -4.66 -11.11
C GLN A 40 -65.90 -5.74 -11.02
N LEU A 41 -65.52 -7.02 -11.16
CA LEU A 41 -66.45 -8.16 -11.01
C LEU A 41 -66.98 -8.27 -9.57
N TYR A 42 -66.15 -7.98 -8.57
CA TYR A 42 -66.58 -7.93 -7.17
C TYR A 42 -67.57 -6.78 -6.91
N LEU A 43 -67.29 -5.57 -7.42
CA LEU A 43 -68.21 -4.43 -7.29
C LEU A 43 -69.52 -4.67 -8.05
N LEU A 44 -69.46 -5.36 -9.20
CA LEU A 44 -70.64 -5.82 -9.93
C LEU A 44 -71.44 -6.84 -9.11
N CYS A 45 -70.78 -7.77 -8.42
CA CYS A 45 -71.42 -8.71 -7.49
C CYS A 45 -72.17 -7.98 -6.37
N CYS A 46 -71.55 -6.96 -5.77
CA CYS A 46 -72.20 -6.11 -4.76
C CYS A 46 -73.37 -5.31 -5.34
N HIS A 47 -73.27 -4.81 -6.57
CA HIS A 47 -74.36 -4.12 -7.23
C HIS A 47 -75.54 -5.07 -7.54
N LEU A 48 -75.25 -6.28 -8.04
CA LEU A 48 -76.25 -7.33 -8.26
C LEU A 48 -76.92 -7.77 -6.95
N HIS A 49 -76.16 -7.84 -5.86
CA HIS A 49 -76.68 -8.12 -4.52
C HIS A 49 -77.71 -7.06 -4.08
N ASN A 50 -77.39 -5.79 -4.27
CA ASN A 50 -78.28 -4.66 -3.94
C ASN A 50 -79.50 -4.62 -4.87
N LEU A 51 -79.35 -4.89 -6.17
CA LEU A 51 -80.45 -4.93 -7.15
C LEU A 51 -81.42 -6.09 -6.91
N LEU A 52 -80.90 -7.25 -6.49
CA LEU A 52 -81.69 -8.44 -6.16
C LEU A 52 -82.30 -8.38 -4.73
N GLN A 53 -82.05 -7.29 -3.99
CA GLN A 53 -82.51 -7.05 -2.61
C GLN A 53 -82.27 -8.28 -1.71
N LEU A 54 -81.04 -8.79 -1.75
CA LEU A 54 -80.62 -9.94 -0.94
C LEU A 54 -80.22 -9.54 0.50
N ASP A 55 -80.39 -8.27 0.88
CA ASP A 55 -80.13 -7.74 2.21
C ASP A 55 -81.06 -8.37 3.25
N SER A 56 -80.47 -8.92 4.32
CA SER A 56 -81.22 -9.51 5.44
C SER A 56 -81.96 -8.48 6.32
N SER A 57 -81.73 -7.18 6.12
CA SER A 57 -82.20 -6.10 7.00
C SER A 57 -83.35 -5.25 6.44
N SER A 58 -83.66 -5.31 5.14
CA SER A 58 -84.72 -4.50 4.53
C SER A 58 -85.81 -5.35 3.88
N SER A 59 -86.94 -5.42 4.59
CA SER A 59 -88.23 -5.98 4.16
C SER A 59 -88.32 -7.51 4.08
N ARG A 60 -89.39 -8.01 4.68
CA ARG A 60 -89.72 -9.44 4.78
C ARG A 60 -90.08 -9.95 3.38
N TYR A 61 -89.45 -11.06 2.97
CA TYR A 61 -89.73 -11.87 1.78
C TYR A 61 -89.27 -11.30 0.42
N SER A 62 -87.97 -11.43 0.12
CA SER A 62 -87.55 -11.56 -1.29
C SER A 62 -87.96 -12.96 -1.81
N PRO A 63 -88.83 -13.08 -2.84
CA PRO A 63 -89.27 -14.38 -3.38
C PRO A 63 -88.13 -15.19 -4.02
N VAL A 64 -86.97 -14.57 -4.24
CA VAL A 64 -85.77 -15.18 -4.82
C VAL A 64 -85.00 -15.98 -3.76
N LEU A 65 -84.88 -15.46 -2.54
CA LEU A 65 -84.16 -16.11 -1.44
C LEU A 65 -84.84 -17.40 -0.95
N SER A 66 -86.17 -17.45 -0.99
CA SER A 66 -86.92 -18.68 -0.68
C SER A 66 -86.68 -19.80 -1.69
N ARG A 67 -86.28 -19.46 -2.93
CA ARG A 67 -86.12 -20.41 -4.03
C ARG A 67 -84.66 -20.82 -4.24
N PHE A 68 -83.71 -19.96 -3.85
CA PHE A 68 -82.27 -20.20 -4.01
C PHE A 68 -81.46 -19.70 -2.79
N PRO A 69 -81.49 -20.42 -1.65
CA PRO A 69 -80.70 -20.07 -0.45
C PRO A 69 -79.18 -20.12 -0.68
N ILE A 70 -78.72 -20.82 -1.73
CA ILE A 70 -77.32 -20.88 -2.15
C ILE A 70 -76.75 -19.48 -2.46
N LEU A 71 -77.59 -18.52 -2.87
CA LEU A 71 -77.13 -17.17 -3.21
C LEU A 71 -76.55 -16.42 -1.99
N ILE A 72 -77.07 -16.67 -0.79
CA ILE A 72 -76.52 -16.08 0.46
C ILE A 72 -75.11 -16.61 0.71
N ARG A 73 -74.89 -17.92 0.50
CA ARG A 73 -73.57 -18.54 0.67
C ARG A 73 -72.56 -18.04 -0.37
N GLN A 74 -73.01 -17.80 -1.60
CA GLN A 74 -72.16 -17.30 -2.68
C GLN A 74 -71.78 -15.82 -2.49
N VAL A 75 -72.71 -14.98 -2.02
CA VAL A 75 -72.40 -13.59 -1.64
C VAL A 75 -71.44 -13.55 -0.45
N ALA A 76 -71.63 -14.43 0.55
CA ALA A 76 -70.71 -14.56 1.68
C ALA A 76 -69.31 -15.00 1.21
N ALA A 77 -69.21 -15.96 0.28
CA ALA A 77 -67.94 -16.34 -0.35
C ALA A 77 -67.30 -15.17 -1.10
N ALA A 78 -68.09 -14.39 -1.85
CA ALA A 78 -67.62 -13.21 -2.56
C ALA A 78 -67.05 -12.13 -1.61
N SER A 79 -67.59 -12.01 -0.38
CA SER A 79 -67.10 -11.05 0.61
C SER A 79 -65.64 -11.27 1.03
N HIS A 80 -65.15 -12.52 1.02
CA HIS A 80 -63.75 -12.84 1.33
C HIS A 80 -62.78 -12.41 0.22
N PHE A 81 -63.24 -12.33 -1.04
CA PHE A 81 -62.40 -11.86 -2.14
C PHE A 81 -61.99 -10.40 -1.97
N ARG A 82 -62.78 -9.56 -1.28
CA ARG A 82 -62.39 -8.18 -0.97
C ARG A 82 -61.05 -8.13 -0.23
N SER A 83 -60.89 -8.91 0.84
CA SER A 83 -59.65 -8.95 1.60
C SER A 83 -58.49 -9.57 0.83
N THR A 84 -58.75 -10.60 0.03
CA THR A 84 -57.71 -11.28 -0.75
C THR A 84 -57.20 -10.41 -1.90
N ILE A 85 -58.11 -9.75 -2.65
CA ILE A 85 -57.74 -8.82 -3.71
C ILE A 85 -56.94 -7.64 -3.13
N LEU A 86 -57.34 -7.09 -1.98
CA LEU A 86 -56.58 -6.05 -1.29
C LEU A 86 -55.20 -6.52 -0.83
N HIS A 87 -55.10 -7.74 -0.31
CA HIS A 87 -53.82 -8.31 0.10
C HIS A 87 -52.88 -8.50 -1.10
N GLU A 88 -53.36 -9.15 -2.16
CA GLU A 88 -52.57 -9.44 -3.36
C GLU A 88 -52.17 -8.17 -4.11
N SER A 89 -53.07 -7.19 -4.24
CA SER A 89 -52.74 -5.88 -4.82
C SER A 89 -51.67 -5.15 -4.01
N LYS A 90 -51.77 -5.12 -2.67
CA LYS A 90 -50.73 -4.56 -1.78
C LYS A 90 -49.42 -5.35 -1.82
N MET A 91 -49.46 -6.66 -2.08
CA MET A 91 -48.25 -7.47 -2.31
C MET A 91 -47.62 -7.16 -3.66
N LEU A 92 -48.40 -6.94 -4.72
CA LEU A 92 -47.89 -6.57 -6.04
C LEU A 92 -47.16 -5.22 -5.99
N LEU A 93 -47.62 -4.25 -5.19
CA LEU A 93 -46.90 -2.98 -4.97
C LEU A 93 -45.49 -3.16 -4.38
N LYS A 94 -45.22 -4.30 -3.74
CA LYS A 94 -43.92 -4.64 -3.18
C LYS A 94 -42.95 -5.26 -4.20
N CYS A 95 -43.45 -5.76 -5.33
CA CYS A 95 -42.67 -6.48 -6.33
C CYS A 95 -41.86 -5.54 -7.23
N GLN A 96 -40.60 -5.89 -7.49
CA GLN A 96 -39.65 -5.03 -8.23
C GLN A 96 -39.90 -5.00 -9.75
N ALA A 97 -40.24 -6.15 -10.36
CA ALA A 97 -40.36 -6.32 -11.80
C ALA A 97 -41.84 -6.36 -12.26
N VAL A 98 -42.56 -5.25 -12.09
CA VAL A 98 -43.98 -5.15 -12.47
C VAL A 98 -44.15 -4.02 -13.48
N SER A 99 -44.99 -4.23 -14.50
CA SER A 99 -45.30 -3.21 -15.50
C SER A 99 -46.04 -2.02 -14.87
N ASP A 100 -45.81 -0.82 -15.41
CA ASP A 100 -46.45 0.41 -14.94
C ASP A 100 -47.99 0.28 -14.95
N GLN A 101 -48.54 -0.42 -15.95
CA GLN A 101 -49.97 -0.71 -16.08
C GLN A 101 -50.49 -1.60 -14.95
N ALA A 102 -49.81 -2.69 -14.60
CA ALA A 102 -50.25 -3.56 -13.53
C ALA A 102 -50.20 -2.87 -12.15
N VAL A 103 -49.25 -1.96 -11.94
CA VAL A 103 -49.20 -1.12 -10.73
C VAL A 103 -50.36 -0.11 -10.72
N ALA A 104 -50.68 0.51 -11.86
CA ALA A 104 -51.85 1.39 -11.98
C ALA A 104 -53.15 0.65 -11.65
N GLU A 105 -53.33 -0.53 -12.22
CA GLU A 105 -54.48 -1.40 -12.01
C GLU A 105 -54.61 -1.83 -10.54
N ALA A 106 -53.51 -2.19 -9.89
CA ALA A 106 -53.49 -2.54 -8.47
C ALA A 106 -53.86 -1.34 -7.58
N LEU A 107 -53.34 -0.14 -7.86
CA LEU A 107 -53.69 1.08 -7.12
C LEU A 107 -55.15 1.48 -7.34
N CYS A 108 -55.67 1.38 -8.56
CA CYS A 108 -57.08 1.60 -8.87
C CYS A 108 -57.98 0.60 -8.11
N SER A 109 -57.55 -0.66 -8.00
CA SER A 109 -58.25 -1.69 -7.22
C SER A 109 -58.31 -1.34 -5.73
N ILE A 110 -57.20 -0.89 -5.17
CA ILE A 110 -57.13 -0.43 -3.77
C ILE A 110 -58.03 0.80 -3.56
N MET A 111 -57.97 1.79 -4.46
CA MET A 111 -58.79 3.01 -4.38
C MET A 111 -60.30 2.71 -4.46
N LEU A 112 -60.70 1.79 -5.34
CA LEU A 112 -62.09 1.38 -5.51
C LEU A 112 -62.63 0.57 -4.32
N LEU A 113 -61.79 -0.24 -3.68
CA LEU A 113 -62.20 -1.06 -2.53
C LEU A 113 -62.13 -0.30 -1.21
N GLU A 114 -61.04 0.42 -0.93
CA GLU A 114 -60.80 1.16 0.33
C GLU A 114 -61.33 2.61 0.31
N GLU A 115 -61.94 3.05 -0.80
CA GLU A 115 -62.45 4.42 -1.00
C GLU A 115 -61.39 5.51 -0.78
N SER A 116 -60.11 5.19 -1.05
CA SER A 116 -58.98 6.06 -0.77
C SER A 116 -58.78 7.16 -1.83
N SER A 117 -58.22 8.30 -1.41
CA SER A 117 -57.88 9.39 -2.32
C SER A 117 -56.58 9.08 -3.11
N PRO A 118 -56.36 9.67 -4.30
CA PRO A 118 -55.11 9.51 -5.03
C PRO A 118 -53.86 9.87 -4.21
N ARG A 119 -53.98 10.84 -3.29
CA ARG A 119 -52.90 11.23 -2.36
C ARG A 119 -52.58 10.12 -1.36
N GLN A 120 -53.60 9.45 -0.82
CA GLN A 120 -53.42 8.31 0.08
C GLN A 120 -52.82 7.12 -0.67
N ALA A 121 -53.27 6.85 -1.90
CA ALA A 121 -52.72 5.79 -2.75
C ALA A 121 -51.21 6.02 -3.05
N LEU A 122 -50.79 7.26 -3.27
CA LEU A 122 -49.37 7.63 -3.40
C LEU A 122 -48.60 7.33 -2.10
N THR A 123 -49.14 7.73 -0.94
CA THR A 123 -48.49 7.46 0.35
C THR A 123 -48.38 5.96 0.62
N ASP A 124 -49.43 5.19 0.36
CA ASP A 124 -49.44 3.73 0.56
C ASP A 124 -48.46 3.03 -0.39
N PHE A 125 -48.36 3.48 -1.64
CA PHE A 125 -47.36 3.01 -2.61
C PHE A 125 -45.94 3.26 -2.10
N LEU A 126 -45.63 4.49 -1.70
CA LEU A 126 -44.29 4.86 -1.21
C LEU A 126 -43.93 4.13 0.09
N LEU A 127 -44.88 3.93 1.00
CA LEU A 127 -44.67 3.15 2.22
C LEU A 127 -44.45 1.67 1.92
N ALA A 128 -45.18 1.08 0.97
CA ALA A 128 -44.97 -0.29 0.54
C ALA A 128 -43.55 -0.49 -0.04
N ARG A 129 -43.10 0.44 -0.89
CA ARG A 129 -41.74 0.47 -1.47
C ARG A 129 -40.65 0.72 -0.42
N LYS A 130 -40.91 1.56 0.58
CA LYS A 130 -40.01 1.75 1.72
C LYS A 130 -39.84 0.46 2.53
N ALA A 131 -40.95 -0.23 2.82
CA ALA A 131 -40.91 -1.48 3.57
C ALA A 131 -40.12 -2.59 2.85
N THR A 132 -40.15 -2.61 1.51
CA THR A 132 -39.33 -3.55 0.72
C THR A 132 -37.86 -3.18 0.72
N ILE A 133 -37.52 -1.89 0.65
CA ILE A 133 -36.15 -1.40 0.85
C ILE A 133 -35.63 -1.85 2.22
N GLN A 134 -36.39 -1.61 3.30
CA GLN A 134 -35.99 -2.02 4.65
C GLN A 134 -35.83 -3.55 4.77
N LYS A 135 -36.71 -4.32 4.13
CA LYS A 135 -36.59 -5.78 4.10
C LYS A 135 -35.31 -6.23 3.40
N LEU A 136 -34.96 -5.62 2.27
CA LEU A 136 -33.76 -5.92 1.49
C LEU A 136 -32.48 -5.56 2.26
N LEU A 137 -32.50 -4.47 3.03
CA LEU A 137 -31.38 -4.02 3.87
C LEU A 137 -31.20 -4.88 5.13
N ASN A 138 -32.29 -5.33 5.75
CA ASN A 138 -32.25 -6.03 7.05
C ASN A 138 -32.18 -7.57 6.93
N GLN A 139 -32.54 -8.15 5.78
CA GLN A 139 -32.48 -9.59 5.56
C GLN A 139 -31.43 -9.90 4.49
N PRO A 140 -30.20 -10.30 4.87
CA PRO A 140 -29.27 -10.84 3.90
C PRO A 140 -29.87 -12.12 3.34
N HIS A 141 -30.44 -12.05 2.13
CA HIS A 141 -31.04 -13.20 1.47
C HIS A 141 -30.00 -14.33 1.39
N HIS A 142 -30.24 -15.43 2.10
CA HIS A 142 -29.42 -16.64 2.04
C HIS A 142 -29.50 -17.24 0.63
N GLY A 143 -28.69 -16.72 -0.30
CA GLY A 143 -28.65 -17.14 -1.70
C GLY A 143 -28.24 -16.03 -2.68
N ALA A 144 -28.57 -14.75 -2.42
CA ALA A 144 -28.18 -13.63 -3.28
C ALA A 144 -26.98 -12.89 -2.67
N GLY A 145 -25.87 -12.81 -3.40
CA GLY A 145 -24.67 -12.08 -2.96
C GLY A 145 -24.95 -10.60 -2.68
N ILE A 146 -24.17 -9.97 -1.81
CA ILE A 146 -24.29 -8.55 -1.41
C ILE A 146 -24.34 -7.62 -2.64
N LYS A 147 -23.57 -7.96 -3.68
CA LYS A 147 -23.61 -7.30 -4.99
C LYS A 147 -25.02 -7.24 -5.58
N ALA A 148 -25.73 -8.36 -5.61
CA ALA A 148 -27.09 -8.41 -6.15
C ALA A 148 -28.07 -7.62 -5.28
N GLN A 149 -27.93 -7.68 -3.95
CA GLN A 149 -28.80 -6.93 -3.03
C GLN A 149 -28.67 -5.41 -3.22
N ILE A 150 -27.44 -4.89 -3.35
CA ILE A 150 -27.21 -3.46 -3.59
C ILE A 150 -27.72 -3.05 -4.99
N CYS A 151 -27.51 -3.87 -6.02
CA CYS A 151 -28.08 -3.61 -7.36
C CYS A 151 -29.61 -3.59 -7.33
N SER A 152 -30.26 -4.55 -6.67
CA SER A 152 -31.72 -4.59 -6.51
C SER A 152 -32.25 -3.38 -5.74
N LEU A 153 -31.50 -2.86 -4.77
CA LEU A 153 -31.86 -1.65 -4.04
C LEU A 153 -31.90 -0.42 -4.96
N VAL A 154 -30.83 -0.22 -5.74
CA VAL A 154 -30.73 0.90 -6.69
C VAL A 154 -31.81 0.80 -7.76
N GLU A 155 -32.03 -0.39 -8.29
CA GLU A 155 -33.07 -0.65 -9.28
C GLU A 155 -34.47 -0.43 -8.70
N LEU A 156 -34.74 -0.81 -7.45
CA LEU A 156 -36.01 -0.55 -6.77
C LEU A 156 -36.26 0.96 -6.58
N LEU A 157 -35.24 1.74 -6.22
CA LEU A 157 -35.36 3.20 -6.12
C LEU A 157 -35.64 3.83 -7.49
N ALA A 158 -34.88 3.43 -8.51
CA ALA A 158 -35.04 3.93 -9.87
C ALA A 158 -36.41 3.59 -10.45
N THR A 159 -36.88 2.35 -10.28
CA THR A 159 -38.21 1.91 -10.72
C THR A 159 -39.33 2.60 -9.94
N THR A 160 -39.18 2.83 -8.63
CA THR A 160 -40.18 3.55 -7.83
C THR A 160 -40.36 4.99 -8.33
N LEU A 161 -39.28 5.69 -8.66
CA LEU A 161 -39.36 7.06 -9.21
C LEU A 161 -39.92 7.08 -10.63
N LYS A 162 -39.55 6.10 -11.47
CA LYS A 162 -40.15 5.91 -12.81
C LYS A 162 -41.66 5.67 -12.74
N GLN A 163 -42.10 4.78 -11.86
CA GLN A 163 -43.50 4.47 -11.64
C GLN A 163 -44.25 5.65 -11.01
N ALA A 164 -43.64 6.38 -10.07
CA ALA A 164 -44.26 7.58 -9.51
C ALA A 164 -44.51 8.65 -10.59
N HIS A 165 -43.58 8.83 -11.54
CA HIS A 165 -43.79 9.68 -12.71
C HIS A 165 -44.93 9.13 -13.59
N ALA A 166 -44.86 7.86 -14.00
CA ALA A 166 -45.83 7.28 -14.91
C ALA A 166 -47.27 7.32 -14.38
N LEU A 167 -47.45 7.10 -13.08
CA LEU A 167 -48.75 6.97 -12.44
C LEU A 167 -49.35 8.30 -12.01
N PHE A 168 -48.57 9.15 -11.31
CA PHE A 168 -49.10 10.31 -10.59
C PHE A 168 -48.74 11.66 -11.21
N TYR A 169 -47.76 11.72 -12.11
CA TYR A 169 -47.40 12.98 -12.77
C TYR A 169 -48.37 13.30 -13.90
N THR A 170 -48.95 14.50 -13.87
CA THR A 170 -49.77 15.05 -14.94
C THR A 170 -49.05 16.21 -15.62
N LEU A 171 -49.00 16.20 -16.95
CA LEU A 171 -48.31 17.21 -17.74
C LEU A 171 -49.02 18.58 -17.62
N PRO A 172 -48.31 19.70 -17.42
CA PRO A 172 -48.91 21.02 -17.47
C PRO A 172 -49.56 21.31 -18.83
N GLU A 173 -50.66 22.05 -18.85
CA GLU A 173 -51.32 22.50 -20.08
C GLU A 173 -50.33 23.27 -20.97
N GLY A 174 -50.04 22.75 -22.18
CA GLY A 174 -49.20 23.41 -23.19
C GLY A 174 -47.85 22.75 -23.52
N LEU A 175 -47.44 21.68 -22.84
CA LEU A 175 -46.23 20.91 -23.19
C LEU A 175 -46.56 19.70 -24.09
N LEU A 176 -45.71 19.39 -25.08
CA LEU A 176 -45.87 18.18 -25.90
C LEU A 176 -45.53 16.92 -25.08
N PRO A 177 -46.27 15.80 -25.23
CA PRO A 177 -45.93 14.53 -24.61
C PRO A 177 -44.60 14.00 -25.16
N ASP A 178 -43.69 13.60 -24.28
CA ASP A 178 -42.48 12.90 -24.66
C ASP A 178 -42.79 11.41 -24.84
N PRO A 179 -42.60 10.81 -26.03
CA PRO A 179 -42.89 9.40 -26.27
C PRO A 179 -42.05 8.43 -25.41
N ALA A 180 -40.96 8.90 -24.80
CA ALA A 180 -40.10 8.08 -23.95
C ALA A 180 -40.56 7.98 -22.47
N LEU A 181 -41.50 8.83 -22.03
CA LEU A 181 -41.92 8.91 -20.63
C LEU A 181 -43.45 8.92 -20.50
N PRO A 182 -44.11 7.78 -20.19
CA PRO A 182 -45.53 7.75 -19.93
C PRO A 182 -45.88 8.63 -18.70
N CYS A 183 -47.07 9.22 -18.70
CA CYS A 183 -47.59 10.05 -17.61
C CYS A 183 -49.10 9.90 -17.46
N GLY A 184 -49.63 10.17 -16.26
CA GLY A 184 -51.06 10.16 -15.97
C GLY A 184 -51.75 8.79 -16.06
N LEU A 185 -51.01 7.67 -16.01
CA LEU A 185 -51.55 6.32 -16.25
C LEU A 185 -52.62 5.92 -15.21
N LEU A 186 -52.49 6.37 -13.96
CA LEU A 186 -53.51 6.14 -12.94
C LEU A 186 -54.83 6.86 -13.32
N PHE A 187 -54.73 8.10 -13.79
CA PHE A 187 -55.91 8.89 -14.13
C PHE A 187 -56.56 8.42 -15.44
N SER A 188 -55.78 8.00 -16.44
CA SER A 188 -56.33 7.43 -17.68
C SER A 188 -56.99 6.07 -17.45
N THR A 189 -56.42 5.22 -16.59
CA THR A 189 -57.05 3.95 -16.21
C THR A 189 -58.31 4.20 -15.39
N LEU A 190 -58.29 5.11 -14.42
CA LEU A 190 -59.51 5.50 -13.69
C LEU A 190 -60.59 6.08 -14.60
N GLU A 191 -60.24 6.94 -15.57
CA GLU A 191 -61.17 7.53 -16.53
C GLU A 191 -61.79 6.47 -17.45
N THR A 192 -61.00 5.50 -17.91
CA THR A 192 -61.51 4.37 -18.72
C THR A 192 -62.55 3.54 -17.97
N ILE A 193 -62.47 3.49 -16.64
CA ILE A 193 -63.29 2.63 -15.79
C ILE A 193 -64.51 3.38 -15.22
N THR A 194 -64.33 4.66 -14.90
CA THR A 194 -65.33 5.50 -14.21
C THR A 194 -65.97 6.55 -15.13
N GLY A 195 -65.45 6.74 -16.34
CA GLY A 195 -65.91 7.74 -17.30
C GLY A 195 -67.19 7.34 -18.01
N GLN A 196 -68.12 8.29 -18.12
CA GLN A 196 -69.38 8.13 -18.86
C GLN A 196 -69.10 8.13 -20.37
N HIS A 197 -68.72 6.97 -20.92
CA HIS A 197 -68.61 6.80 -22.37
C HIS A 197 -70.02 6.67 -23.00
N PRO A 198 -70.27 7.30 -24.16
CA PRO A 198 -71.53 7.11 -24.88
C PRO A 198 -71.75 5.64 -25.23
N ALA A 199 -72.99 5.18 -25.09
CA ALA A 199 -73.40 3.78 -25.25
C ALA A 199 -72.76 3.12 -26.50
N GLY A 200 -71.94 2.09 -26.27
CA GLY A 200 -71.37 1.24 -27.32
C GLY A 200 -69.85 1.27 -27.51
N LYS A 201 -69.08 2.13 -26.82
CA LYS A 201 -67.60 2.16 -26.92
C LYS A 201 -66.83 1.97 -25.59
N GLY A 202 -67.52 1.66 -24.50
CA GLY A 202 -66.87 1.33 -23.23
C GLY A 202 -66.47 -0.14 -23.16
N THR A 203 -65.27 -0.42 -22.64
CA THR A 203 -64.84 -1.75 -22.21
C THR A 203 -65.69 -2.17 -21.02
N GLY A 204 -66.90 -2.68 -21.26
CA GLY A 204 -67.79 -3.12 -20.19
C GLY A 204 -67.12 -4.16 -19.28
N VAL A 205 -67.46 -4.16 -17.99
CA VAL A 205 -66.92 -5.07 -16.95
C VAL A 205 -67.07 -6.55 -17.33
N LEU A 206 -67.99 -6.88 -18.23
CA LEU A 206 -68.22 -8.24 -18.73
C LEU A 206 -67.39 -8.49 -20.00
N GLN A 207 -66.47 -9.46 -19.92
CA GLN A 207 -65.64 -9.93 -21.04
C GLN A 207 -66.46 -10.26 -22.29
N GLU A 208 -65.86 -10.13 -23.48
CA GLU A 208 -66.48 -10.45 -24.78
C GLU A 208 -67.08 -11.86 -24.83
N GLU A 209 -66.50 -12.82 -24.10
CA GLU A 209 -66.99 -14.18 -23.96
C GLU A 209 -68.40 -14.27 -23.34
N MET A 210 -68.71 -13.40 -22.38
CA MET A 210 -70.02 -13.36 -21.73
C MET A 210 -71.08 -12.70 -22.64
N LYS A 211 -70.67 -11.78 -23.52
CA LYS A 211 -71.55 -11.12 -24.50
C LYS A 211 -72.08 -12.10 -25.57
N LEU A 212 -71.38 -13.22 -25.79
CA LEU A 212 -71.75 -14.26 -26.75
C LEU A 212 -72.81 -15.24 -26.21
N CYS A 213 -73.05 -15.24 -24.90
CA CYS A 213 -74.00 -16.15 -24.29
C CYS A 213 -75.45 -15.74 -24.56
N SER A 214 -76.32 -16.71 -24.86
CA SER A 214 -77.73 -16.46 -25.20
C SER A 214 -78.53 -15.75 -24.10
N TRP A 215 -78.11 -15.88 -22.84
CA TRP A 215 -78.73 -15.24 -21.67
C TRP A 215 -78.34 -13.76 -21.51
N PHE A 216 -77.27 -13.30 -22.18
CA PHE A 216 -76.79 -11.90 -22.12
C PHE A 216 -77.83 -10.91 -22.65
N LYS A 217 -78.63 -11.30 -23.66
CA LYS A 217 -79.71 -10.50 -24.24
C LYS A 217 -80.82 -10.13 -23.26
N HIS A 218 -80.89 -10.83 -22.13
CA HIS A 218 -81.92 -10.65 -21.11
C HIS A 218 -81.42 -9.88 -19.88
N LEU A 219 -80.14 -9.46 -19.86
CA LEU A 219 -79.60 -8.63 -18.79
C LEU A 219 -80.15 -7.18 -18.87
N PRO A 220 -80.61 -6.61 -17.75
CA PRO A 220 -81.02 -5.20 -17.69
C PRO A 220 -79.88 -4.22 -17.98
N ALA A 221 -80.22 -3.08 -18.59
CA ALA A 221 -79.28 -1.97 -18.87
C ALA A 221 -78.40 -1.56 -17.66
N PRO A 222 -78.90 -1.49 -16.41
CA PRO A 222 -78.08 -1.16 -15.23
C PRO A 222 -76.89 -2.10 -14.97
N ILE A 223 -76.92 -3.33 -15.51
CA ILE A 223 -75.87 -4.34 -15.32
C ILE A 223 -74.92 -4.35 -16.52
N VAL A 224 -75.44 -4.10 -17.73
CA VAL A 224 -74.64 -4.03 -18.96
C VAL A 224 -73.80 -2.75 -19.01
N GLU A 225 -74.34 -1.65 -18.45
CA GLU A 225 -73.69 -0.35 -18.35
C GLU A 225 -73.07 -0.10 -16.97
N PHE A 226 -72.92 -1.13 -16.13
CA PHE A 226 -72.37 -0.97 -14.79
C PHE A 226 -70.94 -0.45 -14.86
N GLN A 227 -70.73 0.71 -14.23
CA GLN A 227 -69.42 1.29 -13.99
C GLN A 227 -69.25 1.49 -12.48
N PRO A 228 -68.09 1.12 -11.91
CA PRO A 228 -67.83 1.38 -10.50
C PRO A 228 -67.75 2.89 -10.27
N THR A 229 -68.41 3.37 -9.21
CA THR A 229 -68.41 4.80 -8.86
C THR A 229 -67.39 5.07 -7.77
N LEU A 230 -66.48 6.01 -8.00
CA LEU A 230 -65.62 6.55 -6.94
C LEU A 230 -66.44 7.54 -6.11
N ARG A 231 -66.52 7.31 -4.79
CA ARG A 231 -67.17 8.25 -3.86
C ARG A 231 -66.30 9.47 -3.56
N THR A 232 -64.98 9.35 -3.73
CA THR A 232 -63.99 10.40 -3.52
C THR A 232 -63.55 10.98 -4.87
N LEU A 233 -63.63 12.31 -5.05
CA LEU A 233 -63.25 12.97 -6.31
C LEU A 233 -61.75 12.74 -6.61
N ALA A 234 -61.46 12.08 -7.73
CA ALA A 234 -60.11 11.81 -8.21
C ALA A 234 -59.49 13.07 -8.85
N HIS A 235 -59.19 14.09 -8.04
CA HIS A 235 -58.45 15.25 -8.53
C HIS A 235 -56.98 14.88 -8.78
N PRO A 236 -56.37 15.38 -9.87
CA PRO A 236 -54.93 15.31 -10.09
C PRO A 236 -54.17 15.83 -8.88
N ILE A 237 -53.07 15.16 -8.54
CA ILE A 237 -52.19 15.60 -7.46
C ILE A 237 -51.43 16.85 -7.93
N SER A 238 -51.46 17.93 -7.14
CA SER A 238 -50.67 19.13 -7.43
C SER A 238 -49.19 18.78 -7.49
N GLN A 239 -48.47 19.30 -8.49
CA GLN A 239 -47.06 18.99 -8.70
C GLN A 239 -46.19 19.32 -7.47
N GLU A 240 -46.48 20.41 -6.75
CA GLU A 240 -45.76 20.79 -5.53
C GLU A 240 -45.89 19.73 -4.42
N TYR A 241 -47.10 19.21 -4.19
CA TYR A 241 -47.34 18.15 -3.22
C TYR A 241 -46.65 16.83 -3.60
N LEU A 242 -46.67 16.47 -4.89
CA LEU A 242 -45.98 15.27 -5.39
C LEU A 242 -44.46 15.38 -5.16
N LYS A 243 -43.88 16.54 -5.49
CA LYS A 243 -42.45 16.85 -5.28
C LYS A 243 -42.07 16.75 -3.79
N ASP A 244 -42.78 17.45 -2.91
CA ASP A 244 -42.50 17.47 -1.47
C ASP A 244 -42.60 16.05 -0.85
N THR A 245 -43.63 15.29 -1.25
CA THR A 245 -43.83 13.91 -0.77
C THR A 245 -42.69 12.98 -1.23
N LEU A 246 -42.26 13.08 -2.49
CA LEU A 246 -41.17 12.28 -3.03
C LEU A 246 -39.82 12.66 -2.44
N GLN A 247 -39.54 13.95 -2.25
CA GLN A 247 -38.32 14.41 -1.59
C GLN A 247 -38.22 13.91 -0.15
N LYS A 248 -39.32 13.98 0.62
CA LYS A 248 -39.39 13.42 1.97
C LYS A 248 -39.15 11.91 1.97
N TRP A 249 -39.75 11.18 1.03
CA TRP A 249 -39.57 9.74 0.89
C TRP A 249 -38.11 9.38 0.57
N ILE A 250 -37.47 10.07 -0.38
CA ILE A 250 -36.05 9.87 -0.71
C ILE A 250 -35.17 10.13 0.50
N HIS A 251 -35.42 11.21 1.25
CA HIS A 251 -34.66 11.52 2.46
C HIS A 251 -34.78 10.40 3.51
N MET A 252 -36.00 9.90 3.75
CA MET A 252 -36.23 8.77 4.66
C MET A 252 -35.52 7.49 4.18
N CYS A 253 -35.58 7.20 2.88
CA CYS A 253 -34.88 6.06 2.30
C CYS A 253 -33.35 6.22 2.40
N ASN A 254 -32.81 7.43 2.23
CA ASN A 254 -31.37 7.68 2.32
C ASN A 254 -30.82 7.34 3.72
N GLU A 255 -31.52 7.70 4.78
CA GLU A 255 -31.10 7.33 6.15
C GLU A 255 -31.16 5.82 6.40
N ASP A 256 -32.20 5.14 5.90
CA ASP A 256 -32.29 3.68 5.97
C ASP A 256 -31.14 3.02 5.18
N ILE A 257 -30.84 3.54 3.98
CA ILE A 257 -29.80 3.06 3.08
C ILE A 257 -28.41 3.26 3.68
N LYS A 258 -28.11 4.42 4.26
CA LYS A 258 -26.83 4.67 4.93
C LYS A 258 -26.57 3.61 5.99
N ASN A 259 -27.54 3.34 6.86
CA ASN A 259 -27.37 2.36 7.93
C ASN A 259 -27.31 0.92 7.39
N GLY A 260 -28.24 0.56 6.50
CA GLY A 260 -28.34 -0.79 5.95
C GLY A 260 -27.15 -1.16 5.05
N VAL A 261 -26.77 -0.29 4.12
CA VAL A 261 -25.62 -0.53 3.22
C VAL A 261 -24.31 -0.53 4.00
N THR A 262 -24.14 0.33 5.01
CA THR A 262 -22.95 0.26 5.90
C THR A 262 -22.83 -1.11 6.53
N ASN A 263 -23.92 -1.66 7.08
CA ASN A 263 -23.93 -3.00 7.66
C ASN A 263 -23.65 -4.09 6.62
N LEU A 264 -24.22 -3.99 5.41
CA LEU A 264 -23.97 -4.95 4.32
C LEU A 264 -22.50 -4.91 3.85
N LEU A 265 -21.90 -3.72 3.76
CA LEU A 265 -20.51 -3.53 3.35
C LEU A 265 -19.52 -4.07 4.39
N MET A 266 -19.89 -4.18 5.66
CA MET A 266 -19.05 -4.82 6.69
C MET A 266 -18.72 -6.29 6.36
N TYR A 267 -19.57 -6.99 5.62
CA TYR A 267 -19.32 -8.37 5.20
C TYR A 267 -18.35 -8.48 4.01
N VAL A 268 -18.10 -7.37 3.30
CA VAL A 268 -17.13 -7.33 2.20
C VAL A 268 -15.73 -7.17 2.80
N LYS A 269 -14.87 -8.17 2.59
CA LYS A 269 -13.50 -8.24 3.17
C LYS A 269 -12.37 -7.81 2.21
N SER A 270 -12.68 -7.59 0.94
CA SER A 270 -11.67 -7.27 -0.09
C SER A 270 -12.05 -6.02 -0.88
N MET A 271 -11.03 -5.28 -1.31
CA MET A 271 -11.16 -4.06 -2.10
C MET A 271 -11.66 -4.38 -3.52
N LYS A 272 -11.24 -5.52 -4.09
CA LYS A 272 -11.78 -6.08 -5.32
C LYS A 272 -13.27 -6.42 -5.21
N GLY A 273 -13.73 -6.85 -4.03
CA GLY A 273 -15.14 -7.07 -3.75
C GLY A 273 -15.95 -5.78 -3.84
N LEU A 274 -15.43 -4.69 -3.26
CA LEU A 274 -16.04 -3.36 -3.36
C LEU A 274 -16.04 -2.84 -4.80
N ALA A 275 -14.92 -2.97 -5.52
CA ALA A 275 -14.82 -2.60 -6.92
C ALA A 275 -15.86 -3.33 -7.77
N GLY A 276 -16.01 -4.65 -7.57
CA GLY A 276 -16.98 -5.46 -8.29
C GLY A 276 -18.45 -5.12 -8.02
N ILE A 277 -18.77 -4.49 -6.87
CA ILE A 277 -20.10 -3.96 -6.57
C ILE A 277 -20.30 -2.61 -7.27
N ARG A 278 -19.31 -1.69 -7.18
CA ARG A 278 -19.33 -0.40 -7.90
C ARG A 278 -19.53 -0.63 -9.40
N ASP A 279 -18.74 -1.53 -9.99
CA ASP A 279 -18.77 -1.79 -11.42
C ASP A 279 -20.11 -2.38 -11.86
N ALA A 280 -20.74 -3.22 -11.01
CA ALA A 280 -22.09 -3.74 -11.27
C ALA A 280 -23.16 -2.65 -11.25
N MET A 281 -23.06 -1.70 -10.31
CA MET A 281 -23.96 -0.55 -10.25
C MET A 281 -23.75 0.37 -11.45
N TRP A 282 -22.50 0.56 -11.87
CA TRP A 282 -22.16 1.33 -13.05
C TRP A 282 -22.75 0.71 -14.32
N GLU A 283 -22.61 -0.59 -14.51
CA GLU A 283 -23.24 -1.33 -15.62
C GLU A 283 -24.77 -1.20 -15.60
N LEU A 284 -25.39 -1.31 -14.42
CA LEU A 284 -26.85 -1.20 -14.27
C LEU A 284 -27.37 0.18 -14.66
N LEU A 285 -26.68 1.24 -14.23
CA LEU A 285 -27.10 2.62 -14.47
C LEU A 285 -26.74 3.12 -15.88
N THR A 286 -25.69 2.58 -16.51
CA THR A 286 -25.20 3.06 -17.82
C THR A 286 -26.03 2.59 -19.02
N ASN A 287 -27.04 1.72 -18.82
CA ASN A 287 -27.91 1.27 -19.90
C ASN A 287 -28.57 2.46 -20.66
N GLU A 288 -28.22 2.60 -21.94
CA GLU A 288 -28.27 3.83 -22.75
C GLU A 288 -29.67 4.49 -22.91
N SER A 289 -30.76 3.73 -22.74
CA SER A 289 -32.13 4.27 -22.83
C SER A 289 -32.61 4.97 -21.55
N ALA A 290 -31.93 4.75 -20.43
CA ALA A 290 -32.33 5.26 -19.11
C ALA A 290 -31.73 6.64 -18.78
N ASN A 291 -30.54 6.99 -19.28
CA ASN A 291 -29.82 8.17 -18.79
C ASN A 291 -30.48 9.51 -19.18
N HIS A 292 -30.82 9.71 -20.46
CA HIS A 292 -31.47 10.96 -20.89
C HIS A 292 -32.90 11.09 -20.34
N SER A 293 -33.62 9.99 -20.21
CA SER A 293 -34.97 9.97 -19.62
C SER A 293 -34.93 10.19 -18.10
N TRP A 294 -33.87 9.76 -17.42
CA TRP A 294 -33.68 9.91 -15.98
C TRP A 294 -33.45 11.37 -15.54
N ASP A 295 -32.59 12.11 -16.25
CA ASP A 295 -32.33 13.52 -15.92
C ASP A 295 -33.58 14.40 -16.07
N VAL A 296 -34.38 14.13 -17.10
CA VAL A 296 -35.64 14.83 -17.35
C VAL A 296 -36.67 14.46 -16.28
N LEU A 297 -36.74 13.19 -15.90
CA LEU A 297 -37.63 12.70 -14.84
C LEU A 297 -37.28 13.32 -13.48
N CYS A 298 -36.00 13.33 -13.10
CA CYS A 298 -35.53 13.93 -11.84
C CYS A 298 -35.83 15.43 -11.81
N ARG A 299 -35.62 16.16 -12.91
CA ARG A 299 -35.99 17.58 -12.97
C ARG A 299 -37.49 17.81 -12.79
N ARG A 300 -38.35 16.95 -13.36
CA ARG A 300 -39.81 17.05 -13.22
C ARG A 300 -40.30 16.73 -11.80
N LEU A 301 -39.72 15.73 -11.15
CA LEU A 301 -40.16 15.24 -9.84
C LEU A 301 -39.43 15.85 -8.63
N LEU A 302 -38.18 16.29 -8.78
CA LEU A 302 -37.29 16.64 -7.66
C LEU A 302 -36.57 18.00 -7.85
N GLU A 303 -36.72 18.65 -9.01
CA GLU A 303 -36.08 19.92 -9.41
C GLU A 303 -34.55 19.90 -9.57
N LYS A 304 -33.89 18.89 -8.98
CA LYS A 304 -32.45 18.63 -9.09
C LYS A 304 -32.21 17.24 -9.71
N PRO A 305 -31.08 17.03 -10.42
CA PRO A 305 -30.67 15.69 -10.80
C PRO A 305 -30.37 14.89 -9.53
N LEU A 306 -30.90 13.66 -9.44
CA LEU A 306 -30.58 12.73 -8.37
C LEU A 306 -29.52 11.76 -8.89
N LEU A 307 -28.33 11.82 -8.29
CA LEU A 307 -27.21 10.97 -8.65
C LEU A 307 -27.05 9.88 -7.58
N PHE A 308 -27.53 8.66 -7.89
CA PHE A 308 -27.52 7.55 -6.93
C PHE A 308 -26.13 7.22 -6.37
N TRP A 309 -25.08 7.41 -7.18
CA TRP A 309 -23.72 7.14 -6.74
C TRP A 309 -23.23 8.26 -5.82
N GLU A 310 -23.12 9.48 -6.32
CA GLU A 310 -22.55 10.65 -5.64
C GLU A 310 -23.34 11.04 -4.38
N ASP A 311 -24.69 11.03 -4.45
CA ASP A 311 -25.52 11.54 -3.35
C ASP A 311 -25.75 10.53 -2.22
N MET A 312 -25.63 9.24 -2.50
CA MET A 312 -26.06 8.18 -1.57
C MET A 312 -25.01 7.09 -1.29
N MET A 313 -24.17 6.73 -2.26
CA MET A 313 -23.34 5.51 -2.17
C MET A 313 -21.85 5.80 -2.05
N GLN A 314 -21.34 6.82 -2.74
CA GLN A 314 -19.90 7.11 -2.87
C GLN A 314 -19.19 7.18 -1.51
N GLN A 315 -19.72 7.96 -0.56
CA GLN A 315 -19.13 8.12 0.77
C GLN A 315 -19.11 6.79 1.56
N LEU A 316 -20.17 5.98 1.47
CA LEU A 316 -20.24 4.69 2.17
C LEU A 316 -19.17 3.70 1.66
N PHE A 317 -18.92 3.71 0.35
CA PHE A 317 -17.87 2.89 -0.26
C PHE A 317 -16.47 3.41 0.09
N LEU A 318 -16.27 4.73 0.12
CA LEU A 318 -15.02 5.36 0.54
C LEU A 318 -14.68 5.04 1.99
N ASP A 319 -15.65 5.15 2.90
CA ASP A 319 -15.48 4.84 4.33
C ASP A 319 -15.10 3.37 4.54
N ARG A 320 -15.76 2.45 3.82
CA ARG A 320 -15.42 1.03 3.89
C ARG A 320 -14.05 0.75 3.29
N LEU A 321 -13.70 1.37 2.17
CA LEU A 321 -12.39 1.24 1.53
C LEU A 321 -11.28 1.76 2.46
N GLN A 322 -11.51 2.88 3.15
CA GLN A 322 -10.61 3.40 4.18
C GLN A 322 -10.39 2.42 5.31
N THR A 323 -11.47 1.82 5.80
CA THR A 323 -11.42 0.81 6.86
C THR A 323 -10.62 -0.42 6.43
N LEU A 324 -10.92 -0.99 5.25
CA LEU A 324 -10.22 -2.16 4.72
C LEU A 324 -8.74 -1.91 4.43
N THR A 325 -8.41 -0.71 3.93
CA THR A 325 -7.02 -0.30 3.69
C THR A 325 -6.28 -0.21 5.01
N LYS A 326 -6.84 0.51 6.00
CA LYS A 326 -6.24 0.65 7.33
C LYS A 326 -6.05 -0.71 8.02
N GLU A 327 -7.09 -1.54 8.11
CA GLU A 327 -7.01 -2.90 8.69
C GLU A 327 -5.95 -3.76 7.98
N GLY A 328 -5.85 -3.62 6.65
CA GLY A 328 -4.85 -4.30 5.84
C GLY A 328 -3.42 -3.91 6.22
N PHE A 329 -3.13 -2.61 6.31
CA PHE A 329 -1.79 -2.11 6.66
C PHE A 329 -1.46 -2.29 8.14
N ASP A 330 -2.45 -2.24 9.04
CA ASP A 330 -2.28 -2.56 10.47
C ASP A 330 -1.92 -4.05 10.66
N SER A 331 -2.54 -4.95 9.89
CA SER A 331 -2.20 -6.38 9.87
C SER A 331 -0.79 -6.62 9.32
N ILE A 332 -0.39 -5.91 8.26
CA ILE A 332 0.98 -5.97 7.72
C ILE A 332 1.97 -5.50 8.78
N SER A 333 1.71 -4.34 9.40
CA SER A 333 2.57 -3.74 10.43
C SER A 333 2.74 -4.66 11.64
N SER A 334 1.64 -5.27 12.11
CA SER A 334 1.65 -6.22 13.24
C SER A 334 2.44 -7.47 12.90
N SER A 335 2.23 -8.03 11.70
CA SER A 335 2.98 -9.21 11.29
C SER A 335 4.46 -8.92 11.02
N SER A 336 4.81 -7.74 10.50
CA SER A 336 6.22 -7.32 10.37
C SER A 336 6.90 -7.18 11.73
N LYS A 337 6.17 -6.70 12.75
CA LYS A 337 6.67 -6.68 14.13
C LYS A 337 6.90 -8.10 14.66
N GLU A 338 5.96 -9.02 14.45
CA GLU A 338 6.12 -10.43 14.84
C GLU A 338 7.31 -11.09 14.13
N LEU A 339 7.47 -10.86 12.83
CA LEU A 339 8.61 -11.35 12.05
C LEU A 339 9.94 -10.77 12.56
N LEU A 340 9.96 -9.49 12.94
CA LEU A 340 11.15 -8.85 13.51
C LEU A 340 11.52 -9.51 14.85
N VAL A 341 10.55 -9.64 15.76
CA VAL A 341 10.76 -10.28 17.07
C VAL A 341 11.22 -11.73 16.92
N SER A 342 10.60 -12.49 16.01
CA SER A 342 11.01 -13.88 15.72
C SER A 342 12.44 -13.94 15.19
N ALA A 343 12.81 -13.07 14.25
CA ALA A 343 14.17 -13.03 13.70
C ALA A 343 15.21 -12.66 14.77
N LEU A 344 14.88 -11.73 15.68
CA LEU A 344 15.75 -11.35 16.80
C LEU A 344 15.92 -12.51 17.80
N GLN A 345 14.85 -13.21 18.16
CA GLN A 345 14.92 -14.40 19.03
C GLN A 345 15.73 -15.55 18.42
N GLU A 346 15.62 -15.76 17.11
CA GLU A 346 16.43 -16.74 16.40
C GLU A 346 17.92 -16.36 16.43
N LEU A 347 18.26 -15.07 16.27
CA LEU A 347 19.63 -14.57 16.35
C LEU A 347 20.24 -14.67 17.76
N GLU A 348 19.42 -14.61 18.81
CA GLU A 348 19.84 -14.73 20.20
C GLU A 348 20.02 -16.19 20.65
N SER A 349 19.17 -17.11 20.18
CA SER A 349 19.16 -18.50 20.62
C SER A 349 20.26 -19.39 20.01
N SER A 350 20.86 -19.00 18.87
CA SER A 350 21.84 -19.83 18.15
C SER A 350 23.26 -19.84 18.71
N THR A 351 23.49 -19.36 19.94
CA THR A 351 24.76 -19.58 20.66
C THR A 351 24.99 -21.05 21.08
N SER A 352 24.01 -21.94 20.88
CA SER A 352 24.17 -23.39 21.06
C SER A 352 24.38 -24.11 19.72
N ASN A 353 25.50 -24.84 19.60
CA ASN A 353 25.98 -25.62 18.45
C ASN A 353 24.93 -26.54 17.77
N SER A 354 24.03 -25.99 16.95
CA SER A 354 23.20 -26.75 16.02
C SER A 354 23.65 -26.48 14.57
N PRO A 355 23.90 -27.51 13.73
CA PRO A 355 24.42 -27.36 12.37
C PRO A 355 23.40 -26.86 11.34
N SER A 356 22.17 -26.51 11.74
CA SER A 356 21.04 -26.30 10.83
C SER A 356 20.89 -24.88 10.26
N ASN A 357 21.48 -23.83 10.84
CA ASN A 357 21.22 -22.43 10.42
C ASN A 357 22.44 -21.71 9.84
N LYS A 358 22.98 -22.21 8.72
CA LYS A 358 24.03 -21.50 7.94
C LYS A 358 23.67 -20.03 7.64
N HIS A 359 22.38 -19.75 7.46
CA HIS A 359 21.87 -18.40 7.18
C HIS A 359 22.05 -17.42 8.35
N ILE A 360 21.94 -17.89 9.59
CA ILE A 360 22.16 -17.05 10.79
C ILE A 360 23.65 -16.77 10.98
N HIS A 361 24.51 -17.76 10.69
CA HIS A 361 25.96 -17.55 10.72
C HIS A 361 26.45 -16.45 9.75
N PHE A 362 25.73 -16.20 8.67
CA PHE A 362 26.02 -15.10 7.75
C PHE A 362 25.72 -13.71 8.35
N GLU A 363 24.79 -13.60 9.29
CA GLU A 363 24.57 -12.34 10.03
C GLU A 363 25.70 -12.05 11.01
N TYR A 364 26.25 -13.11 11.62
CA TYR A 364 27.40 -13.02 12.51
C TYR A 364 28.68 -12.63 11.77
N ASN A 365 28.92 -13.21 10.60
CA ASN A 365 30.08 -12.91 9.79
C ASN A 365 29.70 -12.84 8.30
N MET A 366 29.52 -11.62 7.82
CA MET A 366 29.15 -11.31 6.45
C MET A 366 30.25 -11.71 5.45
N SER A 367 31.52 -11.75 5.87
CA SER A 367 32.60 -12.17 4.97
C SER A 367 32.46 -13.63 4.56
N LEU A 368 31.91 -14.50 5.42
CA LEU A 368 31.63 -15.89 5.08
C LEU A 368 30.55 -16.01 4.00
N PHE A 369 29.56 -15.12 4.03
CA PHE A 369 28.52 -15.06 3.00
C PHE A 369 29.06 -14.55 1.67
N LEU A 370 29.81 -13.44 1.71
CA LEU A 370 30.39 -12.80 0.52
C LEU A 370 31.26 -13.78 -0.28
N TRP A 371 32.08 -14.57 0.41
CA TRP A 371 33.01 -15.52 -0.21
C TRP A 371 32.47 -16.95 -0.33
N SER A 372 31.20 -17.18 0.03
CA SER A 372 30.54 -18.45 -0.26
C SER A 372 30.13 -18.50 -1.73
N GLU A 373 30.17 -19.67 -2.35
CA GLU A 373 29.60 -19.89 -3.69
C GLU A 373 28.19 -20.46 -3.56
N SER A 374 27.23 -19.93 -4.30
CA SER A 374 25.86 -20.44 -4.33
C SER A 374 25.34 -20.58 -5.77
N PRO A 375 24.49 -21.59 -6.06
CA PRO A 375 23.92 -21.75 -7.40
C PRO A 375 23.00 -20.59 -7.80
N ASN A 376 22.50 -19.81 -6.82
CA ASN A 376 21.64 -18.65 -7.05
C ASN A 376 22.45 -17.37 -7.33
N ASP A 377 23.79 -17.42 -7.28
CA ASP A 377 24.64 -16.24 -7.50
C ASP A 377 24.50 -15.70 -8.92
N LEU A 378 24.35 -16.62 -9.87
CA LEU A 378 24.10 -16.30 -11.27
C LEU A 378 22.67 -16.71 -11.63
N PRO A 379 21.91 -15.83 -12.31
CA PRO A 379 20.60 -16.19 -12.83
C PRO A 379 20.72 -17.28 -13.90
N SER A 380 19.70 -18.12 -14.07
CA SER A 380 19.74 -19.28 -14.98
C SER A 380 20.00 -18.93 -16.45
N ASP A 381 19.70 -17.69 -16.84
CA ASP A 381 19.91 -17.12 -18.17
C ASP A 381 21.17 -16.23 -18.25
N ALA A 382 22.05 -16.23 -17.22
CA ALA A 382 23.28 -15.42 -17.15
C ALA A 382 24.17 -15.51 -18.39
N ALA A 383 24.26 -16.71 -18.97
CA ALA A 383 25.04 -16.97 -20.17
C ALA A 383 24.43 -16.38 -21.46
N TRP A 384 23.12 -16.10 -21.47
CA TRP A 384 22.33 -15.84 -22.69
C TRP A 384 21.74 -14.43 -22.74
N VAL A 385 21.46 -13.81 -21.59
CA VAL A 385 20.83 -12.49 -21.49
C VAL A 385 21.78 -11.48 -20.86
N ASN A 386 22.15 -10.47 -21.64
CA ASN A 386 22.99 -9.36 -21.19
C ASN A 386 22.31 -8.59 -20.04
N VAL A 387 23.10 -8.15 -19.06
CA VAL A 387 22.65 -7.40 -17.87
C VAL A 387 21.77 -6.19 -18.22
N ALA A 388 22.04 -5.52 -19.35
CA ALA A 388 21.27 -4.36 -19.80
C ALA A 388 19.82 -4.68 -20.23
N ASN A 389 19.54 -5.94 -20.58
CA ASN A 389 18.22 -6.39 -21.07
C ASN A 389 17.39 -7.09 -19.98
N ARG A 390 17.91 -7.18 -18.75
CA ARG A 390 17.20 -7.79 -17.62
C ARG A 390 16.20 -6.80 -17.02
N GLY A 391 15.06 -7.33 -16.54
CA GLY A 391 14.10 -6.55 -15.76
C GLY A 391 14.77 -5.98 -14.50
N GLN A 392 14.42 -4.75 -14.13
CA GLN A 392 15.00 -3.98 -13.01
C GLN A 392 14.94 -4.70 -11.63
N PHE A 393 14.15 -5.77 -11.51
CA PHE A 393 13.88 -6.47 -10.25
C PHE A 393 14.43 -7.89 -10.18
N ALA A 394 15.14 -8.37 -11.21
CA ALA A 394 15.79 -9.68 -11.16
C ALA A 394 17.13 -9.57 -10.40
N SER A 395 17.07 -9.42 -9.08
CA SER A 395 18.26 -9.38 -8.24
C SER A 395 18.90 -10.77 -8.15
N SER A 396 20.11 -10.91 -8.67
CA SER A 396 20.88 -12.16 -8.56
C SER A 396 21.44 -12.34 -7.14
N GLY A 397 21.75 -13.58 -6.75
CA GLY A 397 22.40 -13.85 -5.46
C GLY A 397 23.74 -13.10 -5.30
N LEU A 398 24.48 -12.91 -6.40
CA LEU A 398 25.72 -12.12 -6.38
C LEU A 398 25.46 -10.63 -6.12
N SER A 399 24.35 -10.08 -6.62
CA SER A 399 23.97 -8.69 -6.34
C SER A 399 23.67 -8.47 -4.85
N MET A 400 22.97 -9.42 -4.23
CA MET A 400 22.70 -9.40 -2.78
C MET A 400 23.98 -9.48 -1.96
N LYS A 401 24.91 -10.36 -2.35
CA LYS A 401 26.23 -10.48 -1.72
C LYS A 401 27.04 -9.19 -1.82
N ALA A 402 27.07 -8.56 -3.00
CA ALA A 402 27.80 -7.30 -3.22
C ALA A 402 27.22 -6.12 -2.42
N GLN A 403 25.94 -6.17 -2.07
CA GLN A 403 25.27 -5.20 -1.21
C GLN A 403 25.30 -5.59 0.29
N ALA A 404 25.97 -6.69 0.65
CA ALA A 404 25.99 -7.27 2.00
C ALA A 404 24.59 -7.56 2.58
N ILE A 405 23.65 -7.97 1.73
CA ILE A 405 22.27 -8.32 2.12
C ILE A 405 22.20 -9.82 2.41
N SER A 406 22.03 -10.16 3.69
CA SER A 406 21.94 -11.55 4.13
C SER A 406 20.64 -12.22 3.67
N PRO A 407 20.57 -13.57 3.70
CA PRO A 407 19.33 -14.31 3.50
C PRO A 407 18.23 -13.98 4.54
N CYS A 408 18.59 -13.66 5.78
CA CYS A 408 17.61 -13.28 6.82
C CYS A 408 16.89 -11.98 6.45
N VAL A 409 17.63 -10.96 5.98
CA VAL A 409 17.06 -9.69 5.50
C VAL A 409 16.22 -9.92 4.24
N GLN A 410 16.69 -10.75 3.30
CA GLN A 410 15.94 -11.10 2.09
C GLN A 410 14.60 -11.77 2.42
N ASN A 411 14.58 -12.70 3.37
CA ASN A 411 13.36 -13.39 3.82
C ASN A 411 12.37 -12.40 4.45
N PHE A 412 12.84 -11.47 5.29
CA PHE A 412 11.98 -10.43 5.86
C PHE A 412 11.39 -9.52 4.77
N CYS A 413 12.23 -9.00 3.88
CA CYS A 413 11.79 -8.08 2.83
C CYS A 413 10.82 -8.76 1.84
N SER A 414 11.05 -10.02 1.47
CA SER A 414 10.14 -10.77 0.60
C SER A 414 8.81 -11.09 1.29
N ALA A 415 8.82 -11.41 2.59
CA ALA A 415 7.59 -11.61 3.36
C ALA A 415 6.75 -10.32 3.46
N LEU A 416 7.39 -9.17 3.69
CA LEU A 416 6.72 -7.86 3.69
C LEU A 416 6.20 -7.49 2.28
N ASP A 417 7.05 -7.59 1.27
CA ASP A 417 6.73 -7.20 -0.10
C ASP A 417 5.60 -8.07 -0.69
N SER A 418 5.57 -9.37 -0.39
CA SER A 418 4.48 -10.25 -0.82
C SER A 418 3.13 -9.86 -0.22
N LYS A 419 3.08 -9.41 1.05
CA LYS A 419 1.85 -8.91 1.67
C LYS A 419 1.41 -7.57 1.11
N LEU A 420 2.37 -6.67 0.87
CA LEU A 420 2.12 -5.40 0.19
C LEU A 420 1.58 -5.62 -1.23
N LYS A 421 2.16 -6.58 -1.97
CA LYS A 421 1.69 -6.98 -3.30
C LYS A 421 0.24 -7.42 -3.28
N VAL A 422 -0.14 -8.32 -2.38
CA VAL A 422 -1.54 -8.81 -2.28
C VAL A 422 -2.51 -7.65 -2.04
N LYS A 423 -2.16 -6.70 -1.17
CA LYS A 423 -3.00 -5.52 -0.90
C LYS A 423 -3.03 -4.53 -2.07
N LEU A 424 -1.90 -4.32 -2.72
CA LEU A 424 -1.82 -3.48 -3.91
C LEU A 424 -2.67 -4.08 -5.03
N ASP A 425 -2.51 -5.36 -5.35
CA ASP A 425 -3.28 -6.07 -6.38
C ASP A 425 -4.80 -6.02 -6.12
N ASP A 426 -5.22 -6.11 -4.85
CA ASP A 426 -6.62 -5.99 -4.44
C ASP A 426 -7.17 -4.57 -4.66
N LEU A 427 -6.36 -3.53 -4.39
CA LEU A 427 -6.72 -2.13 -4.61
C LEU A 427 -6.68 -1.73 -6.09
N LEU A 428 -5.78 -2.33 -6.88
CA LEU A 428 -5.66 -2.07 -8.31
C LEU A 428 -6.91 -2.46 -9.10
N ALA A 429 -7.75 -3.35 -8.56
CA ALA A 429 -9.08 -3.62 -9.12
C ALA A 429 -10.03 -2.41 -9.01
N TYR A 430 -9.81 -1.51 -8.04
CA TYR A 430 -10.60 -0.30 -7.83
C TYR A 430 -10.08 0.89 -8.65
N LEU A 431 -8.82 0.88 -9.07
CA LEU A 431 -8.17 1.91 -9.88
C LEU A 431 -8.27 1.62 -11.40
N PRO A 432 -8.10 2.63 -12.27
CA PRO A 432 -8.03 2.39 -13.71
C PRO A 432 -6.82 1.51 -14.08
N SER A 433 -7.01 0.63 -15.05
CA SER A 433 -5.90 -0.16 -15.64
C SER A 433 -5.23 0.64 -16.75
N ASP A 434 -3.90 0.74 -16.75
CA ASP A 434 -3.14 1.43 -17.79
C ASP A 434 -3.27 0.77 -19.19
N ASP A 435 -3.77 -0.46 -19.26
CA ASP A 435 -4.05 -1.14 -20.54
C ASP A 435 -5.27 -0.57 -21.28
N SER A 436 -6.09 0.26 -20.63
CA SER A 436 -6.96 1.17 -21.37
C SER A 436 -6.16 2.40 -21.75
N SER A 437 -5.31 2.26 -22.78
CA SER A 437 -5.05 3.41 -23.63
C SER A 437 -6.42 3.95 -24.02
N LEU A 438 -6.79 5.11 -23.47
CA LEU A 438 -7.86 5.92 -24.02
C LEU A 438 -7.67 5.86 -25.55
N PRO A 439 -8.64 5.36 -26.33
CA PRO A 439 -8.58 5.58 -27.76
C PRO A 439 -8.50 7.10 -27.89
N LYS A 440 -7.40 7.61 -28.45
CA LYS A 440 -7.21 9.05 -28.68
C LYS A 440 -8.24 9.65 -29.65
N ASP A 441 -9.23 8.86 -30.07
CA ASP A 441 -10.38 9.25 -30.89
C ASP A 441 -11.73 9.00 -30.20
N VAL A 442 -11.82 9.14 -28.87
CA VAL A 442 -13.13 9.30 -28.22
C VAL A 442 -13.46 10.79 -28.17
N SER A 443 -14.23 11.23 -29.16
CA SER A 443 -14.87 12.57 -29.15
C SER A 443 -15.50 12.89 -27.78
N PRO A 444 -15.53 14.16 -27.33
CA PRO A 444 -16.09 14.58 -26.03
C PRO A 444 -17.60 14.27 -25.86
N THR A 445 -18.22 13.66 -26.87
CA THR A 445 -19.59 13.17 -26.90
C THR A 445 -19.79 11.81 -26.23
N GLN A 446 -18.74 10.96 -26.07
CA GLN A 446 -18.87 9.62 -25.47
C GLN A 446 -18.62 9.59 -23.94
N ALA A 447 -17.88 10.56 -23.38
CA ALA A 447 -17.80 10.75 -21.92
C ALA A 447 -19.13 11.24 -21.31
N LYS A 448 -20.09 11.66 -22.14
CA LYS A 448 -21.43 12.11 -21.72
C LYS A 448 -22.47 10.99 -21.66
N SER A 449 -22.14 9.74 -22.02
CA SER A 449 -23.10 8.62 -22.02
C SER A 449 -23.00 7.69 -20.80
N SER A 450 -21.98 7.84 -19.94
CA SER A 450 -21.82 7.04 -18.71
C SER A 450 -22.64 7.61 -17.55
N ALA A 451 -23.22 6.74 -16.72
CA ALA A 451 -24.06 7.16 -15.59
C ALA A 451 -23.32 7.93 -14.49
N PHE A 452 -22.05 7.59 -14.22
CA PHE A 452 -21.15 8.31 -13.32
C PHE A 452 -19.68 7.96 -13.63
N ASP A 453 -18.75 8.75 -13.10
CA ASP A 453 -17.30 8.49 -13.24
C ASP A 453 -16.85 7.41 -12.25
N ARG A 454 -16.50 6.23 -12.79
CA ARG A 454 -16.07 5.04 -12.04
C ARG A 454 -14.83 5.27 -11.19
N TYR A 455 -13.98 6.20 -11.61
CA TYR A 455 -12.65 6.43 -11.06
C TYR A 455 -12.48 7.85 -10.52
N ALA A 456 -13.56 8.60 -10.29
CA ALA A 456 -13.52 9.93 -9.68
C ALA A 456 -12.72 9.93 -8.36
N ASP A 457 -12.83 8.84 -7.59
CA ASP A 457 -12.18 8.67 -6.30
C ASP A 457 -10.71 8.23 -6.39
N ALA A 458 -10.17 7.97 -7.58
CA ALA A 458 -8.83 7.40 -7.74
C ALA A 458 -7.74 8.21 -7.04
N GLY A 459 -7.84 9.55 -7.06
CA GLY A 459 -6.91 10.43 -6.34
C GLY A 459 -6.97 10.24 -4.82
N THR A 460 -8.17 10.16 -4.24
CA THR A 460 -8.40 9.93 -2.81
C THR A 460 -7.88 8.56 -2.39
N VAL A 461 -8.14 7.53 -3.20
CA VAL A 461 -7.66 6.15 -2.95
C VAL A 461 -6.14 6.07 -2.99
N GLN A 462 -5.49 6.73 -3.95
CA GLN A 462 -4.04 6.80 -4.03
C GLN A 462 -3.42 7.57 -2.85
N GLU A 463 -4.03 8.67 -2.39
CA GLU A 463 -3.60 9.40 -1.19
C GLU A 463 -3.70 8.53 0.06
N MET A 464 -4.81 7.80 0.21
CA MET A 464 -5.06 6.91 1.33
C MET A 464 -4.04 5.77 1.36
N LEU A 465 -3.82 5.09 0.22
CA LEU A 465 -2.81 4.04 0.09
C LEU A 465 -1.42 4.56 0.48
N ARG A 466 -1.06 5.75 -0.03
CA ARG A 466 0.22 6.38 0.27
C ARG A 466 0.38 6.71 1.74
N THR A 467 -0.64 7.29 2.36
CA THR A 467 -0.63 7.63 3.78
C THR A 467 -0.49 6.40 4.66
N GLN A 468 -1.25 5.33 4.39
CA GLN A 468 -1.17 4.09 5.14
C GLN A 468 0.15 3.34 4.93
N SER A 469 0.71 3.37 3.71
CA SER A 469 2.03 2.78 3.42
C SER A 469 3.16 3.48 4.19
N VAL A 470 3.14 4.83 4.22
CA VAL A 470 4.10 5.61 5.00
C VAL A 470 3.93 5.33 6.50
N ALA A 471 2.70 5.24 7.01
CA ALA A 471 2.43 4.90 8.40
C ALA A 471 2.94 3.49 8.76
N CYS A 472 2.75 2.51 7.88
CA CYS A 472 3.25 1.14 8.05
C CYS A 472 4.79 1.11 8.20
N ILE A 473 5.52 1.83 7.35
CA ILE A 473 6.99 1.89 7.45
C ILE A 473 7.43 2.65 8.70
N LYS A 474 6.75 3.75 9.06
CA LYS A 474 7.02 4.47 10.31
C LYS A 474 6.86 3.55 11.52
N HIS A 475 5.80 2.73 11.57
CA HIS A 475 5.61 1.74 12.64
C HIS A 475 6.74 0.69 12.70
N ILE A 476 7.19 0.16 11.56
CA ILE A 476 8.32 -0.79 11.52
C ILE A 476 9.60 -0.12 12.03
N VAL A 477 9.87 1.11 11.58
CA VAL A 477 10.99 1.94 12.03
C VAL A 477 10.94 2.21 13.53
N ASP A 478 9.77 2.53 14.07
CA ASP A 478 9.60 2.80 15.50
C ASP A 478 9.82 1.54 16.35
N CYS A 479 9.38 0.36 15.87
CA CYS A 479 9.71 -0.92 16.49
C CYS A 479 11.23 -1.16 16.51
N ILE A 480 11.90 -0.99 15.37
CA ILE A 480 13.37 -1.15 15.27
C ILE A 480 14.09 -0.17 16.19
N ARG A 481 13.63 1.09 16.25
CA ARG A 481 14.20 2.11 17.13
C ARG A 481 14.09 1.73 18.61
N ALA A 482 12.95 1.21 19.03
CA ALA A 482 12.73 0.77 20.42
C ALA A 482 13.68 -0.39 20.79
N GLU A 483 13.84 -1.38 19.91
CA GLU A 483 14.78 -2.48 20.11
C GLU A 483 16.25 -2.00 20.13
N LEU A 484 16.63 -1.09 19.24
CA LEU A 484 17.97 -0.50 19.23
C LEU A 484 18.30 0.25 20.53
N GLN A 485 17.34 1.04 21.05
CA GLN A 485 17.51 1.77 22.31
C GLN A 485 17.66 0.82 23.51
N SER A 486 16.84 -0.24 23.57
CA SER A 486 16.92 -1.29 24.59
C SER A 486 18.29 -1.96 24.62
N ILE A 487 18.85 -2.28 23.44
CA ILE A 487 20.17 -2.88 23.31
C ILE A 487 21.28 -1.89 23.68
N GLU A 488 21.18 -0.63 23.26
CA GLU A 488 22.17 0.41 23.58
C GLU A 488 22.31 0.61 25.11
N GLU A 489 21.19 0.66 25.84
CA GLU A 489 21.17 0.72 27.30
C GLU A 489 21.82 -0.52 27.94
N GLY A 490 21.56 -1.71 27.40
CA GLY A 490 22.16 -2.96 27.88
C GLY A 490 23.67 -3.07 27.64
N VAL A 491 24.16 -2.55 26.50
CA VAL A 491 25.59 -2.61 26.11
C VAL A 491 26.45 -1.59 26.89
N GLN A 492 25.86 -0.54 27.45
CA GLN A 492 26.57 0.51 28.21
C GLN A 492 27.39 -0.06 29.39
N GLY A 493 27.02 -1.23 29.93
CA GLY A 493 27.61 -1.85 31.14
C GLY A 493 28.46 -3.12 30.99
N GLN A 494 28.61 -3.71 29.79
CA GLN A 494 29.33 -4.98 29.60
C GLN A 494 30.72 -4.80 28.95
N GLN A 495 31.74 -5.53 29.44
CA GLN A 495 33.13 -5.50 28.94
C GLN A 495 33.37 -6.48 27.76
N ASP A 496 32.65 -7.60 27.70
CA ASP A 496 32.78 -8.63 26.64
C ASP A 496 31.79 -8.44 25.47
N ALA A 497 31.56 -7.20 25.05
CA ALA A 497 30.47 -6.85 24.14
C ALA A 497 30.61 -7.42 22.71
N LEU A 498 31.84 -7.63 22.21
CA LEU A 498 32.13 -7.89 20.78
C LEU A 498 31.44 -9.14 20.19
N ASN A 499 31.25 -10.19 20.99
CA ASN A 499 30.60 -11.44 20.59
C ASN A 499 29.19 -11.58 21.17
N SER A 500 28.60 -10.50 21.69
CA SER A 500 27.24 -10.54 22.20
C SER A 500 26.25 -10.75 21.05
N ALA A 501 25.29 -11.66 21.23
CA ALA A 501 24.17 -11.84 20.29
C ALA A 501 23.44 -10.53 19.99
N MET A 502 23.43 -9.60 20.97
CA MET A 502 22.85 -8.27 20.87
C MET A 502 23.47 -7.40 19.76
N LEU A 503 24.80 -7.42 19.57
CA LEU A 503 25.43 -6.65 18.48
C LEU A 503 25.07 -7.19 17.10
N HIS A 504 24.82 -8.49 16.99
CA HIS A 504 24.41 -9.11 15.74
C HIS A 504 22.97 -8.72 15.38
N SER A 505 22.08 -8.66 16.37
CA SER A 505 20.73 -8.10 16.25
C SER A 505 20.76 -6.64 15.77
N VAL A 506 21.66 -5.81 16.30
CA VAL A 506 21.86 -4.42 15.85
C VAL A 506 22.27 -4.34 14.38
N LEU A 507 23.23 -5.16 13.96
CA LEU A 507 23.68 -5.20 12.56
C LEU A 507 22.60 -5.68 11.60
N PHE A 508 21.82 -6.70 12.00
CA PHE A 508 20.67 -7.18 11.24
C PHE A 508 19.65 -6.05 11.02
N MET A 509 19.26 -5.34 12.09
CA MET A 509 18.32 -4.22 12.01
C MET A 509 18.86 -3.07 11.14
N ALA A 510 20.15 -2.75 11.24
CA ALA A 510 20.78 -1.71 10.41
C ALA A 510 20.73 -2.06 8.91
N ARG A 511 21.04 -3.32 8.55
CA ARG A 511 20.95 -3.83 7.17
C ARG A 511 19.51 -3.88 6.68
N LEU A 512 18.59 -4.33 7.53
CA LEU A 512 17.17 -4.39 7.22
C LEU A 512 16.64 -3.02 6.78
N CYS A 513 16.91 -1.98 7.58
CA CYS A 513 16.54 -0.61 7.24
C CYS A 513 17.15 -0.14 5.91
N GLN A 514 18.42 -0.47 5.64
CA GLN A 514 19.09 -0.12 4.38
C GLN A 514 18.45 -0.82 3.17
N SER A 515 18.05 -2.09 3.32
CA SER A 515 17.54 -2.91 2.22
C SER A 515 16.04 -2.75 1.95
N LEU A 516 15.23 -2.33 2.93
CA LEU A 516 13.77 -2.21 2.78
C LEU A 516 13.35 -1.31 1.61
N GLY A 517 14.08 -0.21 1.37
CA GLY A 517 13.79 0.71 0.28
C GLY A 517 14.12 0.17 -1.12
N GLU A 518 14.96 -0.85 -1.22
CA GLU A 518 15.41 -1.46 -2.49
C GLU A 518 14.70 -2.79 -2.76
N LEU A 519 14.49 -3.61 -1.73
CA LEU A 519 13.95 -4.97 -1.84
C LEU A 519 12.43 -5.05 -1.79
N CYS A 520 11.73 -3.96 -1.48
CA CYS A 520 10.27 -3.89 -1.47
C CYS A 520 9.74 -3.02 -2.63
N PRO A 521 9.73 -3.51 -3.88
CA PRO A 521 9.24 -2.75 -5.02
C PRO A 521 7.76 -2.37 -4.91
N HIS A 522 6.93 -3.21 -4.27
CA HIS A 522 5.50 -2.90 -4.11
C HIS A 522 5.29 -1.77 -3.10
N LEU A 523 6.22 -1.57 -2.15
CA LEU A 523 6.22 -0.38 -1.28
C LEU A 523 6.42 0.90 -2.10
N LYS A 524 7.40 0.90 -3.02
CA LYS A 524 7.63 2.03 -3.94
C LYS A 524 6.36 2.31 -4.77
N GLN A 525 5.73 1.26 -5.29
CA GLN A 525 4.48 1.39 -6.07
C GLN A 525 3.30 1.91 -5.23
N CYS A 526 3.18 1.53 -3.97
CA CYS A 526 2.12 2.05 -3.09
C CYS A 526 2.29 3.55 -2.79
N ILE A 527 3.53 4.06 -2.80
CA ILE A 527 3.82 5.47 -2.49
C ILE A 527 3.78 6.36 -3.73
N LEU A 528 4.38 5.92 -4.84
CA LEU A 528 4.43 6.69 -6.09
C LEU A 528 3.19 6.50 -6.98
N GLY A 529 2.42 5.44 -6.74
CA GLY A 529 1.40 4.97 -7.68
C GLY A 529 2.01 4.27 -8.89
N LYS A 530 1.17 3.80 -9.82
CA LYS A 530 1.59 3.12 -11.05
C LYS A 530 2.23 4.05 -12.11
N SER A 531 2.26 5.36 -11.87
CA SER A 531 2.87 6.34 -12.78
C SER A 531 4.39 6.37 -12.60
N GLU A 532 5.10 5.35 -13.10
CA GLU A 532 6.49 5.47 -13.56
C GLU A 532 6.92 4.21 -14.31
N SER A 533 6.48 4.11 -15.57
CA SER A 533 7.19 3.32 -16.55
C SER A 533 8.60 3.90 -16.73
N SER A 534 9.62 3.15 -16.29
CA SER A 534 11.02 3.35 -16.66
C SER A 534 11.69 4.66 -16.23
N GLU A 535 11.75 4.95 -14.93
CA GLU A 535 12.92 5.68 -14.43
C GLU A 535 14.12 4.72 -14.48
N LYS A 536 14.99 4.89 -15.49
CA LYS A 536 16.38 4.45 -15.39
C LYS A 536 16.97 5.16 -14.16
N PRO A 537 17.48 4.44 -13.14
CA PRO A 537 18.23 5.12 -12.11
C PRO A 537 19.44 5.75 -12.81
N ALA A 538 19.58 7.07 -12.68
CA ALA A 538 20.82 7.73 -12.98
C ALA A 538 21.91 6.99 -12.20
N ARG A 539 22.74 6.25 -12.94
CA ARG A 539 24.02 5.75 -12.45
C ARG A 539 24.73 6.94 -11.80
N GLU A 540 24.81 6.96 -10.49
CA GLU A 540 25.82 7.73 -9.77
C GLU A 540 27.19 7.10 -10.04
N PHE A 541 27.64 7.20 -11.28
CA PHE A 541 29.05 7.09 -11.63
C PHE A 541 29.61 8.49 -11.68
N ARG A 542 30.57 8.75 -10.77
CA ARG A 542 31.55 9.84 -10.76
C ARG A 542 31.64 10.57 -12.11
N ALA A 543 30.87 11.64 -12.28
CA ALA A 543 31.01 12.58 -13.39
C ALA A 543 31.75 13.80 -12.86
N LEU A 544 32.99 13.95 -13.34
CA LEU A 544 33.83 15.14 -13.20
C LEU A 544 32.99 16.40 -13.49
N ARG A 545 32.74 17.22 -12.46
CA ARG A 545 31.93 18.45 -12.55
C ARG A 545 32.44 19.36 -13.68
N LYS A 546 31.64 19.53 -14.73
CA LYS A 546 31.59 20.79 -15.47
C LYS A 546 30.33 21.54 -15.06
N GLN A 547 30.53 22.71 -14.46
CA GLN A 547 29.48 23.63 -14.06
C GLN A 547 28.62 24.03 -15.27
N GLY A 548 27.34 23.70 -15.20
CA GLY A 548 26.28 24.27 -16.02
C GLY A 548 25.06 24.51 -15.13
N LYS A 549 24.50 25.72 -15.16
CA LYS A 549 23.39 26.20 -14.32
C LYS A 549 22.23 25.20 -14.26
N VAL A 550 21.93 24.71 -13.06
CA VAL A 550 20.72 23.91 -12.76
C VAL A 550 19.51 24.83 -12.78
N LYS A 551 18.57 24.58 -13.70
CA LYS A 551 17.18 25.03 -13.54
C LYS A 551 16.52 24.09 -12.55
N THR A 552 15.96 24.65 -11.48
CA THR A 552 15.18 23.95 -10.45
C THR A 552 14.00 23.25 -11.12
N GLN A 553 14.07 21.93 -11.27
CA GLN A 553 12.93 21.10 -11.65
C GLN A 553 12.04 20.96 -10.42
N GLU A 554 10.78 21.38 -10.50
CA GLU A 554 9.80 21.20 -9.44
C GLU A 554 9.67 19.70 -9.12
N ILE A 555 10.06 19.31 -7.91
CA ILE A 555 9.99 17.92 -7.44
C ILE A 555 8.51 17.58 -7.27
N ILE A 556 8.04 16.55 -7.99
CA ILE A 556 6.67 16.04 -7.87
C ILE A 556 6.45 15.63 -6.40
N PRO A 557 5.36 16.07 -5.73
CA PRO A 557 5.12 15.82 -4.31
C PRO A 557 5.15 14.33 -3.90
N THR A 558 4.77 13.42 -4.81
CA THR A 558 4.82 11.97 -4.58
C THR A 558 6.25 11.44 -4.50
N GLN A 559 7.14 11.94 -5.36
CA GLN A 559 8.56 11.59 -5.33
C GLN A 559 9.23 12.12 -4.05
N ALA A 560 8.86 13.32 -3.60
CA ALA A 560 9.36 13.87 -2.33
C ALA A 560 9.00 12.96 -1.13
N LYS A 561 7.77 12.44 -1.08
CA LYS A 561 7.35 11.50 -0.01
C LYS A 561 8.11 10.17 -0.04
N TRP A 562 8.43 9.64 -1.21
CA TRP A 562 9.27 8.43 -1.31
C TRP A 562 10.71 8.68 -0.85
N GLN A 563 11.27 9.85 -1.19
CA GLN A 563 12.58 10.26 -0.69
C GLN A 563 12.58 10.44 0.84
N GLU A 564 11.52 11.00 1.43
CA GLU A 564 11.35 11.10 2.89
C GLU A 564 11.40 9.72 3.55
N VAL A 565 10.67 8.73 3.01
CA VAL A 565 10.69 7.35 3.53
C VAL A 565 12.08 6.73 3.43
N LYS A 566 12.77 6.90 2.30
CA LYS A 566 14.15 6.42 2.12
C LYS A 566 15.11 7.08 3.10
N GLU A 567 14.96 8.37 3.34
CA GLU A 567 15.79 9.11 4.28
C GLU A 567 15.57 8.62 5.71
N VAL A 568 14.32 8.42 6.14
CA VAL A 568 14.00 7.86 7.46
C VAL A 568 14.61 6.47 7.64
N LEU A 569 14.50 5.60 6.64
CA LEU A 569 15.12 4.27 6.65
C LEU A 569 16.65 4.34 6.74
N LEU A 570 17.28 5.22 5.95
CA LEU A 570 18.73 5.42 5.98
C LEU A 570 19.19 5.97 7.33
N GLN A 571 18.47 6.94 7.91
CA GLN A 571 18.77 7.50 9.23
C GLN A 571 18.71 6.42 10.33
N GLN A 572 17.70 5.54 10.30
CA GLN A 572 17.64 4.42 11.25
C GLN A 572 18.76 3.39 11.02
N SER A 573 19.11 3.13 9.76
CA SER A 573 20.24 2.24 9.43
C SER A 573 21.55 2.79 10.00
N VAL A 574 21.85 4.08 9.78
CA VAL A 574 23.03 4.76 10.33
C VAL A 574 23.03 4.73 11.85
N MET A 575 21.86 4.93 12.50
CA MET A 575 21.74 4.81 13.95
C MET A 575 22.13 3.40 14.46
N GLY A 576 21.62 2.34 13.83
CA GLY A 576 22.00 0.98 14.20
C GLY A 576 23.51 0.73 14.02
N TYR A 577 24.08 1.17 12.90
CA TYR A 577 25.52 1.06 12.71
C TYR A 577 26.35 1.89 13.70
N ARG A 578 25.82 3.02 14.19
CA ARG A 578 26.46 3.84 15.22
C ARG A 578 26.52 3.12 16.57
N VAL A 579 25.46 2.40 16.95
CA VAL A 579 25.44 1.58 18.18
C VAL A 579 26.53 0.51 18.10
N TRP A 580 26.60 -0.21 16.97
CA TRP A 580 27.66 -1.19 16.73
C TRP A 580 29.06 -0.57 16.75
N SER A 581 29.29 0.51 15.99
CA SER A 581 30.61 1.11 15.88
C SER A 581 31.10 1.64 17.22
N THR A 582 30.22 2.26 18.02
CA THR A 582 30.55 2.76 19.36
C THR A 582 30.97 1.62 20.29
N ALA A 583 30.24 0.49 20.27
CA ALA A 583 30.60 -0.67 21.07
C ALA A 583 31.95 -1.28 20.66
N VAL A 584 32.21 -1.43 19.36
CA VAL A 584 33.49 -1.95 18.85
C VAL A 584 34.65 -1.04 19.22
N VAL A 585 34.52 0.27 18.99
CA VAL A 585 35.55 1.26 19.34
C VAL A 585 35.86 1.21 20.84
N LYS A 586 34.84 1.14 21.70
CA LYS A 586 35.02 1.07 23.15
C LYS A 586 35.86 -0.14 23.57
N VAL A 587 35.59 -1.33 23.02
CA VAL A 587 36.33 -2.55 23.38
C VAL A 587 37.76 -2.52 22.83
N LEU A 588 37.94 -2.16 21.56
CA LEU A 588 39.27 -2.11 20.94
C LEU A 588 40.17 -1.05 21.59
N ILE A 589 39.62 0.12 21.92
CA ILE A 589 40.37 1.16 22.63
C ILE A 589 40.68 0.76 24.06
N HIS A 590 39.79 0.04 24.75
CA HIS A 590 40.09 -0.44 26.09
C HIS A 590 41.34 -1.33 26.11
N GLY A 591 41.43 -2.31 25.19
CA GLY A 591 42.61 -3.16 25.03
C GLY A 591 43.87 -2.38 24.61
N PHE A 592 43.73 -1.40 23.72
CA PHE A 592 44.81 -0.49 23.33
C PHE A 592 45.33 0.33 24.53
N THR A 593 44.42 0.96 25.28
CA THR A 593 44.74 1.82 26.43
C THR A 593 45.38 1.02 27.55
N GLN A 594 44.86 -0.18 27.83
CA GLN A 594 45.48 -1.08 28.80
C GLN A 594 46.91 -1.40 28.40
N SER A 595 47.16 -1.76 27.13
CA SER A 595 48.50 -2.08 26.64
C SER A 595 49.45 -0.88 26.65
N LEU A 596 48.94 0.32 26.38
CA LEU A 596 49.72 1.56 26.38
C LEU A 596 50.18 1.98 27.79
N LEU A 597 49.31 1.80 28.80
CA LEU A 597 49.55 2.23 30.17
C LEU A 597 50.33 1.21 31.02
N LEU A 598 50.57 -0.02 30.51
CA LEU A 598 51.42 -1.00 31.18
C LEU A 598 52.87 -0.50 31.25
N ASP A 599 53.41 -0.37 32.47
CA ASP A 599 54.74 0.18 32.74
C ASP A 599 55.70 -0.84 33.39
N ASP A 600 55.44 -2.14 33.24
CA ASP A 600 56.37 -3.18 33.68
C ASP A 600 57.47 -3.45 32.65
N ALA A 601 58.65 -3.87 33.12
CA ALA A 601 59.82 -4.11 32.26
C ALA A 601 59.56 -5.15 31.15
N GLY A 602 58.71 -6.15 31.42
CA GLY A 602 58.32 -7.18 30.45
C GLY A 602 57.50 -6.58 29.30
N SER A 603 56.51 -5.74 29.62
CA SER A 603 55.71 -5.02 28.63
C SER A 603 56.52 -4.04 27.81
N VAL A 604 57.45 -3.30 28.43
CA VAL A 604 58.36 -2.38 27.69
C VAL A 604 59.20 -3.15 26.67
N LEU A 605 59.77 -4.30 27.06
CA LEU A 605 60.52 -5.17 26.15
C LEU A 605 59.62 -5.81 25.08
N ALA A 606 58.40 -6.22 25.41
CA ALA A 606 57.44 -6.78 24.45
C ALA A 606 57.02 -5.75 23.38
N THR A 607 57.09 -4.46 23.69
CA THR A 607 56.82 -3.36 22.75
C THR A 607 58.04 -2.88 21.97
N ALA A 608 59.24 -3.42 22.25
CA ALA A 608 60.46 -3.05 21.55
C ALA A 608 60.43 -3.54 20.11
N THR A 609 60.65 -2.61 19.17
CA THR A 609 60.64 -2.86 17.74
C THR A 609 62.07 -2.85 17.18
N SER A 610 62.29 -3.49 16.03
CA SER A 610 63.53 -3.27 15.27
C SER A 610 63.56 -1.86 14.70
N TRP A 611 64.66 -1.14 14.93
CA TRP A 611 64.89 0.22 14.45
C TRP A 611 65.82 0.18 13.24
N ASP A 612 65.58 1.06 12.27
CA ASP A 612 66.43 1.20 11.09
C ASP A 612 67.73 1.93 11.47
N GLU A 613 68.87 1.40 11.03
CA GLU A 613 70.17 2.05 11.18
C GLU A 613 70.43 2.95 9.96
N LEU A 614 70.73 4.22 10.22
CA LEU A 614 71.05 5.23 9.21
C LEU A 614 72.46 5.76 9.48
N GLU A 615 73.29 5.81 8.43
CA GLU A 615 74.60 6.45 8.47
C GLU A 615 74.46 7.88 7.95
N ILE A 616 74.65 8.87 8.83
CA ILE A 616 74.70 10.29 8.45
C ILE A 616 76.17 10.69 8.36
N GLN A 617 76.54 11.32 7.24
CA GLN A 617 77.88 11.89 7.05
C GLN A 617 77.84 13.38 7.35
N GLU A 618 78.54 13.80 8.40
CA GLU A 618 78.75 15.20 8.73
C GLU A 618 80.17 15.62 8.36
N GLU A 619 80.34 16.77 7.71
CA GLU A 619 81.66 17.34 7.47
C GLU A 619 82.13 18.07 8.73
N ALA A 620 83.19 17.58 9.37
CA ALA A 620 83.81 18.26 10.50
C ALA A 620 84.43 19.61 10.06
N GLU A 621 84.65 20.53 11.01
CA GLU A 621 85.32 21.83 10.77
C GLU A 621 86.71 21.70 10.13
N SER A 622 87.33 20.50 10.22
CA SER A 622 88.60 20.14 9.58
C SER A 622 88.48 19.54 8.16
N GLY A 623 87.27 19.45 7.58
CA GLY A 623 87.03 18.86 6.26
C GLY A 623 87.04 17.32 6.22
N SER A 624 87.02 16.65 7.37
CA SER A 624 86.90 15.18 7.46
C SER A 624 85.44 14.77 7.64
N SER A 625 84.94 13.81 6.86
CA SER A 625 83.59 13.28 7.02
C SER A 625 83.51 12.33 8.22
N VAL A 626 82.67 12.66 9.19
CA VAL A 626 82.33 11.83 10.34
C VAL A 626 81.03 11.09 10.03
N THR A 627 81.08 9.77 9.97
CA THR A 627 79.89 8.92 9.83
C THR A 627 79.29 8.64 11.21
N SER A 628 78.15 9.24 11.53
CA SER A 628 77.38 8.91 12.74
C SER A 628 76.31 7.86 12.40
N LYS A 629 76.13 6.87 13.30
CA LYS A 629 75.09 5.84 13.17
C LYS A 629 73.90 6.21 14.05
N ILE A 630 72.78 6.51 13.42
CA ILE A 630 71.52 6.84 14.09
C ILE A 630 70.57 5.66 13.95
N ARG A 631 69.80 5.38 15.01
CA ARG A 631 68.76 4.37 15.00
C ARG A 631 67.41 5.04 15.15
N LEU A 632 66.47 4.76 14.24
CA LEU A 632 65.12 5.32 14.30
C LEU A 632 64.04 4.24 14.19
N PRO A 633 62.87 4.45 14.80
CA PRO A 633 61.72 3.59 14.57
C PRO A 633 61.38 3.49 13.07
N ALA A 634 61.16 2.25 12.62
CA ALA A 634 60.69 1.95 11.26
C ALA A 634 59.28 1.34 11.26
N GLN A 635 58.78 0.96 12.44
CA GLN A 635 57.50 0.30 12.63
C GLN A 635 56.87 0.71 13.96
N PRO A 636 55.53 0.73 14.04
CA PRO A 636 54.83 1.03 15.27
C PRO A 636 54.90 -0.16 16.23
N SER A 637 54.69 0.10 17.51
CA SER A 637 54.64 -0.94 18.54
C SER A 637 53.55 -1.98 18.26
N TRP A 638 53.74 -3.19 18.78
CA TRP A 638 52.84 -4.33 18.52
C TRP A 638 51.38 -4.04 18.87
N TYR A 639 51.10 -3.36 19.98
CA TYR A 639 49.72 -3.03 20.38
C TYR A 639 49.02 -2.08 19.39
N VAL A 640 49.76 -1.19 18.70
CA VAL A 640 49.22 -0.34 17.63
C VAL A 640 48.83 -1.19 16.42
N GLN A 641 49.71 -2.12 16.02
CA GLN A 641 49.45 -3.03 14.91
C GLN A 641 48.27 -3.95 15.20
N SER A 642 48.22 -4.51 16.41
CA SER A 642 47.12 -5.35 16.89
C SER A 642 45.80 -4.58 16.88
N PHE A 643 45.79 -3.34 17.39
CA PHE A 643 44.60 -2.49 17.38
C PHE A 643 44.08 -2.24 15.95
N LEU A 644 44.94 -1.80 15.04
CA LEU A 644 44.57 -1.54 13.64
C LEU A 644 44.12 -2.80 12.91
N PHE A 645 44.76 -3.94 13.18
CA PHE A 645 44.39 -5.22 12.60
C PHE A 645 43.02 -5.70 13.11
N SER A 646 42.77 -5.64 14.42
CA SER A 646 41.47 -6.00 14.99
C SER A 646 40.36 -5.07 14.49
N LEU A 647 40.63 -3.77 14.36
CA LEU A 647 39.70 -2.81 13.74
C LEU A 647 39.38 -3.20 12.30
N CYS A 648 40.39 -3.55 11.50
CA CYS A 648 40.23 -4.01 10.12
C CYS A 648 39.43 -5.31 10.05
N GLN A 649 39.68 -6.27 10.95
CA GLN A 649 38.94 -7.52 11.03
C GLN A 649 37.45 -7.28 11.30
N GLU A 650 37.11 -6.43 12.26
CA GLU A 650 35.71 -6.11 12.59
C GLU A 650 34.99 -5.42 11.43
N VAL A 651 35.64 -4.45 10.77
CA VAL A 651 35.08 -3.78 9.58
C VAL A 651 34.83 -4.79 8.45
N ASN A 652 35.76 -5.71 8.20
CA ASN A 652 35.58 -6.74 7.16
C ASN A 652 34.52 -7.78 7.54
N ARG A 653 34.45 -8.19 8.81
CA ARG A 653 33.46 -9.15 9.33
C ARG A 653 32.03 -8.70 9.06
N VAL A 654 31.75 -7.41 9.19
CA VAL A 654 30.39 -6.87 8.97
C VAL A 654 30.08 -6.53 7.52
N GLY A 655 31.04 -6.70 6.60
CA GLY A 655 30.89 -6.35 5.19
C GLY A 655 31.19 -4.88 4.93
N GLY A 656 32.34 -4.37 5.39
CA GLY A 656 32.73 -2.96 5.33
C GLY A 656 32.63 -2.26 3.97
N HIS A 657 32.60 -3.00 2.87
CA HIS A 657 32.40 -2.48 1.51
C HIS A 657 30.99 -1.93 1.28
N ALA A 658 29.99 -2.40 2.04
CA ALA A 658 28.59 -2.00 1.92
C ALA A 658 28.13 -1.04 3.06
N LEU A 659 29.02 -0.74 4.01
CA LEU A 659 28.72 0.20 5.10
C LEU A 659 28.50 1.63 4.54
N PRO A 660 27.56 2.41 5.13
CA PRO A 660 27.48 3.82 4.84
C PRO A 660 28.83 4.52 5.11
N LYS A 661 29.31 5.33 4.16
CA LYS A 661 30.62 6.00 4.27
C LYS A 661 30.74 6.82 5.55
N VAL A 662 29.64 7.47 5.96
CA VAL A 662 29.56 8.27 7.19
C VAL A 662 29.88 7.42 8.42
N THR A 663 29.34 6.21 8.51
CA THR A 663 29.60 5.27 9.62
C THR A 663 31.08 4.98 9.78
N LEU A 664 31.77 4.61 8.68
CA LEU A 664 33.20 4.28 8.75
C LEU A 664 34.03 5.51 9.13
N GLN A 665 33.72 6.68 8.55
CA GLN A 665 34.42 7.93 8.87
C GLN A 665 34.24 8.32 10.35
N GLU A 666 33.02 8.22 10.88
CA GLU A 666 32.74 8.49 12.29
C GLU A 666 33.43 7.48 13.21
N MET A 667 33.47 6.21 12.83
CA MET A 667 34.17 5.16 13.57
C MET A 667 35.67 5.43 13.65
N LEU A 668 36.32 5.75 12.53
CA LEU A 668 37.76 6.08 12.49
C LEU A 668 38.07 7.36 13.28
N LYS A 669 37.22 8.38 13.15
CA LYS A 669 37.33 9.62 13.93
C LYS A 669 37.20 9.35 15.43
N SER A 670 36.22 8.52 15.83
CA SER A 670 36.00 8.12 17.23
C SER A 670 37.21 7.36 17.79
N CYS A 671 37.78 6.41 17.01
CA CYS A 671 39.03 5.75 17.34
C CYS A 671 40.14 6.78 17.63
N MET A 672 40.36 7.74 16.73
CA MET A 672 41.43 8.73 16.91
C MET A 672 41.23 9.59 18.16
N VAL A 673 40.00 10.08 18.40
CA VAL A 673 39.66 10.88 19.60
C VAL A 673 39.97 10.13 20.89
N GLN A 674 39.69 8.82 20.92
CA GLN A 674 39.89 7.97 22.08
C GLN A 674 41.36 7.51 22.23
N VAL A 675 42.08 7.30 21.12
CA VAL A 675 43.54 7.09 21.13
C VAL A 675 44.23 8.30 21.76
N VAL A 676 43.88 9.53 21.35
CA VAL A 676 44.45 10.75 21.93
C VAL A 676 44.18 10.83 23.42
N ALA A 677 42.96 10.50 23.86
CA ALA A 677 42.63 10.45 25.29
C ALA A 677 43.49 9.43 26.07
N ALA A 678 43.83 8.28 25.46
CA ALA A 678 44.72 7.30 26.07
C ALA A 678 46.15 7.83 26.24
N TYR A 679 46.67 8.59 25.25
CA TYR A 679 47.96 9.26 25.36
C TYR A 679 47.96 10.44 26.35
N GLU A 680 46.87 11.21 26.42
CA GLU A 680 46.68 12.25 27.45
C GLU A 680 46.75 11.60 28.85
N LYS A 681 46.04 10.48 29.06
CA LYS A 681 46.08 9.72 30.31
C LYS A 681 47.49 9.19 30.65
N LEU A 682 48.25 8.73 29.65
CA LEU A 682 49.64 8.35 29.83
C LEU A 682 50.49 9.52 30.34
N SER A 683 50.28 10.73 29.79
CA SER A 683 50.99 11.94 30.23
C SER A 683 50.63 12.34 31.67
N GLU A 684 49.37 12.19 32.06
CA GLU A 684 48.86 12.51 33.41
C GLU A 684 49.36 11.52 34.47
N GLU A 685 49.26 10.21 34.22
CA GLU A 685 49.69 9.17 35.17
C GLU A 685 51.19 9.26 35.47
N LYS A 686 52.01 9.67 34.49
CA LYS A 686 53.46 9.82 34.64
C LYS A 686 53.89 11.13 35.30
N GLN A 687 53.04 12.16 35.32
CA GLN A 687 53.26 13.37 36.13
C GLN A 687 53.01 13.12 37.62
N SER A 688 52.09 12.20 37.94
CA SER A 688 51.90 11.72 39.32
C SER A 688 53.04 10.77 39.70
N LYS A 689 54.06 11.28 40.40
CA LYS A 689 55.21 10.49 40.88
C LYS A 689 54.75 9.33 41.79
N LYS A 690 54.48 8.16 41.23
CA LYS A 690 54.39 6.90 41.97
C LYS A 690 55.82 6.41 42.24
N GLU A 691 56.16 6.17 43.50
CA GLU A 691 57.44 5.54 43.87
C GLU A 691 57.59 4.20 43.12
N GLY A 692 58.62 4.08 42.27
CA GLY A 692 58.90 2.88 41.47
C GLY A 692 58.60 2.98 39.96
N ALA A 693 58.08 4.10 39.44
CA ALA A 693 57.84 4.28 38.01
C ALA A 693 59.14 4.51 37.21
N PHE A 694 59.27 3.88 36.03
CA PHE A 694 60.44 4.06 35.17
C PHE A 694 60.34 5.39 34.40
N PRO A 695 61.42 6.21 34.34
CA PRO A 695 61.42 7.41 33.53
C PRO A 695 61.28 7.06 32.05
N VAL A 696 60.49 7.84 31.30
CA VAL A 696 60.37 7.68 29.84
C VAL A 696 61.71 8.05 29.23
N THR A 697 62.38 7.06 28.62
CA THR A 697 63.61 7.30 27.88
C THR A 697 63.32 8.00 26.56
N GLN A 698 64.28 8.75 26.03
CA GLN A 698 64.19 9.36 24.70
C GLN A 698 63.79 8.34 23.62
N ASN A 699 64.32 7.11 23.69
CA ASN A 699 63.95 6.05 22.75
C ASN A 699 62.47 5.64 22.86
N ARG A 700 61.92 5.59 24.08
CA ARG A 700 60.51 5.32 24.29
C ARG A 700 59.65 6.48 23.79
N ALA A 701 60.08 7.73 24.01
CA ALA A 701 59.39 8.92 23.49
C ALA A 701 59.35 8.92 21.95
N LEU A 702 60.47 8.59 21.28
CA LEU A 702 60.55 8.44 19.82
C LEU A 702 59.60 7.36 19.29
N GLN A 703 59.51 6.21 19.96
CA GLN A 703 58.57 5.14 19.56
C GLN A 703 57.11 5.58 19.74
N LEU A 704 56.76 6.23 20.85
CA LEU A 704 55.40 6.73 21.11
C LEU A 704 55.00 7.83 20.12
N LEU A 705 55.95 8.72 19.77
CA LEU A 705 55.75 9.74 18.74
C LEU A 705 55.53 9.11 17.37
N TYR A 706 56.31 8.07 17.02
CA TYR A 706 56.14 7.30 15.79
C TYR A 706 54.75 6.64 15.73
N ASP A 707 54.34 5.97 16.82
CA ASP A 707 53.03 5.31 16.95
C ASP A 707 51.88 6.30 16.76
N LEU A 708 51.92 7.45 17.44
CA LEU A 708 50.89 8.49 17.36
C LEU A 708 50.81 9.11 15.97
N ARG A 709 51.95 9.46 15.35
CA ARG A 709 51.99 10.00 13.98
C ARG A 709 51.49 8.98 12.96
N TYR A 710 51.85 7.71 13.13
CA TYR A 710 51.36 6.62 12.27
C TYR A 710 49.84 6.43 12.38
N LEU A 711 49.31 6.37 13.61
CA LEU A 711 47.87 6.28 13.87
C LEU A 711 47.12 7.48 13.30
N ASN A 712 47.66 8.69 13.46
CA ASN A 712 47.09 9.90 12.90
C ASN A 712 46.96 9.78 11.38
N ILE A 713 48.01 9.37 10.67
CA ILE A 713 47.97 9.23 9.20
C ILE A 713 46.96 8.15 8.77
N VAL A 714 46.93 7.00 9.44
CA VAL A 714 46.07 5.86 9.07
C VAL A 714 44.59 6.15 9.34
N LEU A 715 44.26 6.71 10.51
CA LEU A 715 42.87 6.93 10.95
C LEU A 715 42.27 8.24 10.42
N THR A 716 43.09 9.19 9.97
CA THR A 716 42.62 10.48 9.41
C THR A 716 42.80 10.58 7.89
N ALA A 717 43.20 9.50 7.22
CA ALA A 717 43.37 9.46 5.77
C ALA A 717 42.13 10.03 5.05
N LYS A 718 42.35 11.16 4.36
CA LYS A 718 41.35 12.18 4.01
C LYS A 718 40.09 11.61 3.37
N ALA A 719 38.96 11.75 4.06
CA ALA A 719 37.64 11.75 3.46
C ALA A 719 37.44 13.07 2.68
N ASP A 720 37.63 13.03 1.35
CA ASP A 720 37.07 13.92 0.31
C ASP A 720 36.56 15.34 0.71
N GLU A 721 37.32 16.11 1.49
CA GLU A 721 37.09 17.55 1.70
C GLU A 721 37.67 18.36 0.53
N VAL A 722 37.21 18.05 -0.68
CA VAL A 722 37.36 18.96 -1.80
C VAL A 722 36.29 20.05 -1.64
N LYS A 723 36.56 21.07 -0.79
CA LYS A 723 36.17 22.50 -0.93
C LYS A 723 35.90 23.30 0.36
N SER A 724 36.04 22.77 1.57
CA SER A 724 36.00 23.60 2.78
C SER A 724 37.39 23.76 3.38
N GLY A 725 37.71 24.97 3.85
CA GLY A 725 39.06 25.40 4.17
C GLY A 725 39.77 24.55 5.23
N ARG A 726 41.09 24.42 5.07
CA ARG A 726 42.11 23.93 6.03
C ARG A 726 41.47 23.39 7.32
N SER A 727 41.23 22.08 7.38
CA SER A 727 40.94 21.40 8.64
C SER A 727 42.02 21.84 9.63
N LYS A 728 41.60 22.56 10.68
CA LYS A 728 42.53 22.95 11.74
C LYS A 728 43.10 21.65 12.33
N PRO A 729 44.43 21.52 12.50
CA PRO A 729 44.98 20.40 13.25
C PRO A 729 44.28 20.34 14.62
N ASP A 730 43.93 19.13 15.06
CA ASP A 730 43.27 18.95 16.35
C ASP A 730 44.24 19.37 17.45
N SER A 731 43.92 20.47 18.13
CA SER A 731 44.75 21.05 19.19
C SER A 731 45.10 20.06 20.31
N ARG A 732 44.32 18.98 20.49
CA ARG A 732 44.64 17.91 21.45
C ARG A 732 45.79 17.03 20.97
N ILE A 733 45.79 16.68 19.67
CA ILE A 733 46.88 15.90 19.07
C ILE A 733 48.18 16.70 19.15
N GLU A 734 48.13 18.00 18.84
CA GLU A 734 49.30 18.89 18.93
C GLU A 734 49.86 18.91 20.35
N LYS A 735 49.03 19.12 21.39
CA LYS A 735 49.47 19.10 22.79
C LYS A 735 50.17 17.79 23.20
N VAL A 736 49.64 16.65 22.79
CA VAL A 736 50.25 15.35 23.09
C VAL A 736 51.56 15.20 22.32
N THR A 737 51.60 15.68 21.08
CA THR A 737 52.81 15.67 20.24
C THR A 737 53.90 16.54 20.85
N ASP A 738 53.58 17.78 21.23
CA ASP A 738 54.49 18.71 21.90
C ASP A 738 55.03 18.14 23.22
N HIS A 739 54.17 17.44 23.99
CA HIS A 739 54.58 16.77 25.21
C HIS A 739 55.60 15.66 24.96
N LEU A 740 55.40 14.84 23.92
CA LEU A 740 56.33 13.77 23.53
C LEU A 740 57.63 14.33 22.94
N GLU A 741 57.55 15.42 22.16
CA GLU A 741 58.71 16.10 21.58
C GLU A 741 59.56 16.78 22.66
N ALA A 742 58.96 17.32 23.72
CA ALA A 742 59.68 17.88 24.87
C ALA A 742 60.51 16.85 25.67
N LEU A 743 60.29 15.54 25.44
CA LEU A 743 61.08 14.45 26.03
C LEU A 743 62.27 14.03 25.14
N ILE A 744 62.45 14.67 23.99
CA ILE A 744 63.49 14.38 23.00
C ILE A 744 64.42 15.60 22.92
N ASP A 745 65.72 15.38 22.75
CA ASP A 745 66.65 16.48 22.54
C ASP A 745 66.28 17.25 21.25
N PRO A 746 66.25 18.60 21.28
CA PRO A 746 65.80 19.39 20.13
C PRO A 746 66.70 19.27 18.89
N PHE A 747 68.02 19.06 19.06
CA PHE A 747 68.91 18.84 17.92
C PHE A 747 68.64 17.46 17.29
N ASP A 748 68.52 16.44 18.14
CA ASP A 748 68.16 15.10 17.71
C ASP A 748 66.81 15.10 16.98
N LEU A 749 65.80 15.82 17.51
CA LEU A 749 64.47 15.90 16.90
C LEU A 749 64.50 16.49 15.48
N ASP A 750 65.27 17.57 15.26
CA ASP A 750 65.43 18.19 13.94
C ASP A 750 66.13 17.25 12.94
N VAL A 751 67.17 16.55 13.38
CA VAL A 751 67.89 15.56 12.56
C VAL A 751 67.02 14.34 12.25
N PHE A 752 66.26 13.85 13.24
CA PHE A 752 65.48 12.62 13.12
C PHE A 752 64.18 12.81 12.34
N THR A 753 63.52 13.97 12.44
CA THR A 753 62.21 14.24 11.83
C THR A 753 62.09 13.91 10.33
N PRO A 754 63.00 14.32 9.43
CA PRO A 754 62.88 14.00 8.00
C PRO A 754 62.96 12.49 7.73
N HIS A 755 63.86 11.79 8.43
CA HIS A 755 64.02 10.35 8.30
C HIS A 755 62.84 9.58 8.91
N LEU A 756 62.35 10.02 10.06
CA LEU A 756 61.18 9.47 10.73
C LEU A 756 59.93 9.59 9.85
N ASN A 757 59.71 10.75 9.22
CA ASN A 757 58.62 10.96 8.27
C ASN A 757 58.76 10.08 7.02
N SER A 758 59.98 9.88 6.50
CA SER A 758 60.23 8.97 5.39
C SER A 758 59.86 7.51 5.74
N ASN A 759 60.25 7.05 6.93
CA ASN A 759 59.89 5.73 7.45
C ASN A 759 58.38 5.58 7.64
N LEU A 760 57.71 6.59 8.21
CA LEU A 760 56.26 6.64 8.35
C LEU A 760 55.55 6.51 7.00
N HIS A 761 55.92 7.32 6.01
CA HIS A 761 55.30 7.27 4.68
C HIS A 761 55.52 5.93 3.98
N ARG A 762 56.73 5.36 4.09
CA ARG A 762 57.06 4.04 3.55
C ARG A 762 56.18 2.96 4.17
N LEU A 763 56.00 2.99 5.49
CA LEU A 763 55.19 2.01 6.19
C LEU A 763 53.70 2.17 5.88
N VAL A 764 53.17 3.40 5.89
CA VAL A 764 51.77 3.68 5.52
C VAL A 764 51.48 3.15 4.12
N GLN A 765 52.41 3.35 3.16
CA GLN A 765 52.26 2.80 1.83
C GLN A 765 52.25 1.26 1.83
N ARG A 766 53.13 0.61 2.59
CA ARG A 766 53.20 -0.86 2.69
C ARG A 766 51.95 -1.48 3.31
N THR A 767 51.38 -0.81 4.31
CA THR A 767 50.24 -1.29 5.09
C THR A 767 48.88 -0.85 4.52
N SER A 768 48.87 0.06 3.54
CA SER A 768 47.64 0.54 2.88
C SER A 768 46.78 -0.59 2.30
N VAL A 769 47.39 -1.59 1.66
CA VAL A 769 46.64 -2.74 1.11
C VAL A 769 46.18 -3.68 2.23
N LEU A 770 46.97 -3.82 3.29
CA LEU A 770 46.66 -4.71 4.42
C LEU A 770 45.43 -4.21 5.21
N PHE A 771 45.37 -2.91 5.46
CA PHE A 771 44.28 -2.29 6.21
C PHE A 771 43.12 -1.81 5.32
N GLY A 772 43.32 -1.76 4.00
CA GLY A 772 42.28 -1.61 2.99
C GLY A 772 41.30 -0.47 3.29
N LEU A 773 40.09 -0.83 3.71
CA LEU A 773 39.00 0.10 4.02
C LEU A 773 39.34 1.10 5.15
N VAL A 774 40.20 0.72 6.10
CA VAL A 774 40.62 1.59 7.22
C VAL A 774 41.53 2.73 6.74
N THR A 775 42.36 2.48 5.73
CA THR A 775 43.33 3.47 5.17
C THR A 775 42.81 4.26 3.96
N GLY A 776 41.58 3.97 3.52
CA GLY A 776 40.93 4.59 2.36
C GLY A 776 41.39 4.03 1.01
N THR A 777 40.46 3.81 0.09
CA THR A 777 40.72 3.24 -1.27
C THR A 777 41.33 4.24 -2.26
N GLU A 778 41.46 5.51 -1.88
CA GLU A 778 41.86 6.60 -2.78
C GLU A 778 43.34 6.99 -2.69
N ASN A 779 44.10 6.38 -1.76
CA ASN A 779 45.56 6.37 -1.81
C ASN A 779 46.03 5.41 -2.92
N GLN A 780 45.66 5.73 -4.16
CA GLN A 780 46.07 5.01 -5.35
C GLN A 780 47.59 5.11 -5.46
N LEU A 781 48.25 4.00 -5.11
CA LEU A 781 49.51 3.50 -5.65
C LEU A 781 50.36 4.58 -6.30
N ALA A 782 51.05 5.38 -5.49
CA ALA A 782 52.21 6.10 -5.98
C ALA A 782 53.14 5.06 -6.63
N PRO A 783 53.55 5.24 -7.91
CA PRO A 783 54.40 4.28 -8.58
C PRO A 783 55.65 4.04 -7.75
N ARG A 784 55.93 2.77 -7.41
CA ARG A 784 57.14 2.36 -6.69
C ARG A 784 58.36 2.89 -7.43
N SER A 785 59.04 3.91 -6.90
CA SER A 785 60.26 4.47 -7.49
C SER A 785 61.55 3.83 -6.96
N SER A 786 61.48 2.73 -6.21
CA SER A 786 62.66 2.10 -5.61
C SER A 786 62.89 0.68 -6.12
N THR A 787 64.04 0.46 -6.76
CA THR A 787 64.70 -0.84 -6.94
C THR A 787 64.85 -1.54 -5.59
N PHE A 788 64.09 -2.61 -5.35
CA PHE A 788 64.24 -3.48 -4.18
C PHE A 788 65.53 -4.30 -4.31
N ASN A 789 66.64 -3.81 -3.74
CA ASN A 789 67.90 -4.54 -3.64
C ASN A 789 68.40 -4.75 -2.20
N SER A 790 67.55 -4.56 -1.20
CA SER A 790 67.88 -4.81 0.21
C SER A 790 66.86 -5.75 0.83
N GLN A 791 67.34 -6.89 1.36
CA GLN A 791 66.57 -7.71 2.30
C GLN A 791 66.49 -6.95 3.61
N GLU A 792 65.41 -6.20 3.81
CA GLU A 792 65.17 -5.50 5.08
C GLU A 792 64.91 -6.52 6.21
N PRO A 793 65.47 -6.31 7.41
CA PRO A 793 65.29 -7.20 8.55
C PRO A 793 63.80 -7.32 8.94
N HIS A 794 63.34 -8.54 9.21
CA HIS A 794 61.95 -8.83 9.60
C HIS A 794 61.70 -8.62 11.10
N ASN A 795 60.40 -8.48 11.43
CA ASN A 795 59.76 -8.02 12.69
C ASN A 795 60.06 -8.78 14.00
N ILE A 796 61.14 -9.54 14.11
CA ILE A 796 61.46 -10.30 15.32
C ILE A 796 62.77 -9.76 15.87
N LEU A 797 62.77 -9.48 17.18
CA LEU A 797 63.96 -9.19 17.98
C LEU A 797 65.08 -10.14 17.51
N PRO A 798 66.19 -9.63 16.94
CA PRO A 798 67.18 -10.50 16.31
C PRO A 798 67.93 -11.26 17.40
N LEU A 799 67.38 -12.42 17.78
CA LEU A 799 67.99 -13.35 18.73
C LEU A 799 69.22 -14.05 18.12
N ALA A 800 69.41 -13.94 16.80
CA ALA A 800 70.60 -14.36 16.07
C ALA A 800 70.77 -13.53 14.78
N SER A 801 72.01 -13.40 14.30
CA SER A 801 72.30 -12.84 12.98
C SER A 801 71.58 -13.65 11.90
N SER A 802 70.73 -13.02 11.11
CA SER A 802 69.90 -13.62 10.07
C SER A 802 70.73 -14.47 9.09
N GLN A 803 70.70 -15.80 9.28
CA GLN A 803 71.13 -16.76 8.26
C GLN A 803 69.95 -17.06 7.32
N ILE A 804 70.20 -16.86 6.03
CA ILE A 804 69.29 -17.09 4.90
C ILE A 804 68.72 -18.52 5.00
N ARG A 805 67.44 -18.69 5.37
CA ARG A 805 66.80 -20.03 5.38
C ARG A 805 65.76 -20.26 4.29
N PHE A 806 65.28 -19.23 3.60
CA PHE A 806 64.39 -19.40 2.46
C PHE A 806 64.75 -18.41 1.35
N GLY A 807 65.42 -18.90 0.30
CA GLY A 807 65.51 -18.20 -0.97
C GLY A 807 64.10 -18.07 -1.56
N LEU A 808 63.73 -16.85 -1.92
CA LEU A 808 62.43 -16.47 -2.48
C LEU A 808 62.03 -17.37 -3.66
N LEU A 809 60.74 -17.77 -3.68
CA LEU A 809 60.06 -18.26 -4.88
C LEU A 809 60.38 -17.33 -6.07
N PRO A 810 60.64 -17.87 -7.28
CA PRO A 810 61.07 -17.08 -8.42
C PRO A 810 59.94 -16.15 -8.86
N LEU A 811 60.04 -14.86 -8.53
CA LEU A 811 59.23 -13.82 -9.15
C LEU A 811 59.87 -13.49 -10.51
N SER A 812 59.12 -13.72 -11.59
CA SER A 812 59.54 -13.41 -12.97
C SER A 812 59.94 -11.93 -13.09
N MET A 813 61.23 -11.69 -13.29
CA MET A 813 61.80 -10.38 -13.57
C MET A 813 61.32 -9.92 -14.96
N THR A 814 60.34 -9.02 -15.02
CA THR A 814 59.94 -8.39 -16.28
C THR A 814 61.02 -7.42 -16.75
N SER A 815 61.68 -7.76 -17.85
CA SER A 815 62.64 -6.92 -18.56
C SER A 815 61.98 -5.62 -19.04
N THR A 816 62.46 -4.48 -18.53
CA THR A 816 62.07 -3.14 -19.00
C THR A 816 62.67 -2.86 -20.39
N ARG A 817 61.92 -3.13 -21.46
CA ARG A 817 62.25 -2.61 -22.80
C ARG A 817 61.88 -1.13 -22.88
N LYS A 818 62.90 -0.27 -22.96
CA LYS A 818 62.76 1.16 -23.32
C LYS A 818 62.16 1.28 -24.72
N ALA A 819 61.00 1.92 -24.85
CA ALA A 819 60.45 2.34 -26.13
C ALA A 819 61.18 3.59 -26.62
N LYS A 820 61.87 3.50 -27.76
CA LYS A 820 62.29 4.66 -28.56
C LYS A 820 61.39 4.70 -29.81
N SER A 821 60.63 5.77 -29.92
CA SER A 821 59.91 6.17 -31.13
C SER A 821 60.91 6.73 -32.14
N THR A 822 60.90 6.24 -33.38
CA THR A 822 60.75 7.08 -34.59
C THR A 822 60.42 6.22 -35.80
N ARG A 823 59.49 6.76 -36.57
CA ARG A 823 58.77 6.28 -37.75
C ARG A 823 59.67 6.35 -39.00
N ASN A 824 59.63 5.34 -39.88
CA ASN A 824 59.37 5.56 -41.31
C ASN A 824 59.17 4.26 -42.10
N VAL A 825 58.32 4.44 -43.11
CA VAL A 825 57.72 3.53 -44.08
C VAL A 825 58.77 2.86 -44.96
N GLU A 826 58.63 1.55 -45.21
CA GLU A 826 58.55 1.00 -46.57
C GLU A 826 58.26 -0.52 -46.59
N THR A 827 57.32 -0.85 -47.46
CA THR A 827 56.86 -2.17 -47.91
C THR A 827 57.98 -3.08 -48.41
N LYS A 828 57.92 -4.38 -48.06
CA LYS A 828 58.00 -5.47 -49.04
C LYS A 828 57.56 -6.81 -48.47
N ALA A 829 57.07 -7.61 -49.40
CA ALA A 829 56.28 -8.81 -49.25
C ALA A 829 57.10 -10.07 -48.90
N GLN A 830 56.31 -11.09 -48.55
CA GLN A 830 56.46 -12.50 -48.93
C GLN A 830 57.30 -13.47 -48.09
N ASP A 831 56.64 -14.63 -47.92
CA ASP A 831 57.10 -15.99 -47.65
C ASP A 831 57.09 -16.42 -46.17
N ALA A 832 56.11 -17.21 -45.72
CA ALA A 832 55.75 -18.62 -46.03
C ALA A 832 56.53 -19.63 -45.17
N ASN A 833 55.75 -20.54 -44.56
CA ASN A 833 56.10 -21.80 -43.88
C ASN A 833 56.83 -21.64 -42.53
N CYS A 834 56.42 -22.27 -41.42
CA CYS A 834 55.65 -23.50 -41.20
C CYS A 834 54.57 -23.32 -40.13
#